data_AF-A0A318U9J2-F1
#
_entry.id   AF-A0A318U9J2-F1
#
_cell.length_a   1.000
_cell.length_b   1.000
_cell.length_c   1.000
_cell.angle_alpha   90.00
_cell.angle_beta   90.00
_cell.angle_gamma   90.00
#
_symmetry.space_group_name_H-M   'P 1'
#
loop_
_entity.id
_entity.type
_entity.pdbx_description
1 polymer ?
#
loop_
_entity_poly.entity_id
_entity_poly.type
_entity_poly.pdbx_seq_one_letter_code
_entity_poly.pdbx_strand_id
1 'polypeptide(L)'
;MKKKNKFSFNDFLIANTTRPWFIFNNIDEIDKNNKKILLNAENLFEFDEENVEEELDFLDFKIIEIEEIFEKHIIKNLDTETKKQLNKYPTYEKIDFLKKQLDNNQKLKKIIDDDEILKNINYLFSIFANLNMVAIGLDEVSNQAIAYLIDFYKKNYQISDQKIKFISLKNTLENRILETKKAIEEGYTLLINPIFEYQNCYSKVLFCDLKQNYFGNLNYSNKTKKKNILKAYFDYHIIKNYFDIKEIFILKPKFQKAKNIKKNKLDFLLSKYSSISKAGISIDKEKKNALSEDEINALYISDPNFEYSSKRKTKNSPKNNISILEHIKANMIFANYDFDEKKLADDHEKINSIYTCSFKEFLYLINNYNNLDVDWKITKDDFIDNFGANIWFLKIFNKAFPNYEFGSKNILKIISGVENKINSLQKKQIKEFYDNNLISIDPNIENLFEYKVITNKEINIAWFDFEGVSLPYPMMDNVAHWNQIISQTSIIKTKNNQIYQSNDFVYDPLNYDLNTYKKIVDDLYDKEISYYIIYNEGYEKTKLNEIKEKMWFYINKKQLSSNEYQEYCQKIDFIVNRLVDICKFFSPHGSQYFVRNRTINLGQIHGSYSIKKIEYFVTKNNLGKYLKHKIIPYSELNVKNGSLALLIATTRALGVIGDEEWKQKTSDLKKYCHNDVLAMLMTANLIEYLMNKKDEYFYNWKKYNC
;
A
#
# COMPACT_ATOMS: atom_id res chain seq x y z
N MET A 1 -26.77 -13.15 1.70
CA MET A 1 -25.70 -14.01 2.21
C MET A 1 -25.33 -15.13 1.26
N LYS A 2 -24.09 -15.15 0.78
CA LYS A 2 -23.52 -16.24 -0.02
C LYS A 2 -22.99 -17.34 0.90
N LYS A 3 -23.16 -18.61 0.50
CA LYS A 3 -22.58 -19.76 1.22
C LYS A 3 -21.12 -19.96 0.79
N LYS A 4 -20.18 -19.65 1.69
CA LYS A 4 -18.76 -20.00 1.55
C LYS A 4 -18.50 -21.31 2.30
N ASN A 5 -17.75 -22.23 1.70
CA ASN A 5 -17.49 -23.55 2.28
C ASN A 5 -16.34 -23.55 3.30
N LYS A 6 -15.33 -22.68 3.11
CA LYS A 6 -14.19 -22.54 4.02
C LYS A 6 -13.83 -21.08 4.27
N PHE A 7 -13.44 -20.74 5.50
CA PHE A 7 -13.11 -19.39 5.95
C PHE A 7 -11.63 -19.27 6.33
N SER A 8 -11.02 -18.15 6.02
CA SER A 8 -9.59 -17.88 6.22
C SER A 8 -9.37 -16.72 7.18
N PHE A 9 -8.10 -16.39 7.44
CA PHE A 9 -7.74 -15.21 8.22
C PHE A 9 -8.31 -13.91 7.63
N ASN A 10 -8.47 -13.82 6.31
CA ASN A 10 -9.02 -12.61 5.69
C ASN A 10 -10.47 -12.36 6.09
N ASP A 11 -11.27 -13.42 6.18
CA ASP A 11 -12.64 -13.33 6.66
C ASP A 11 -12.66 -12.91 8.15
N PHE A 12 -11.76 -13.48 8.94
CA PHE A 12 -11.60 -13.11 10.35
C PHE A 12 -11.14 -11.65 10.54
N LEU A 13 -10.28 -11.16 9.64
CA LEU A 13 -9.81 -9.78 9.61
C LEU A 13 -10.96 -8.83 9.26
N ILE A 14 -11.76 -9.14 8.23
CA ILE A 14 -13.00 -8.39 7.90
C ILE A 14 -13.89 -8.29 9.14
N ALA A 15 -14.10 -9.39 9.84
CA ALA A 15 -14.97 -9.42 11.02
C ALA A 15 -14.49 -8.57 12.20
N ASN A 16 -13.22 -8.12 12.17
CA ASN A 16 -12.58 -7.32 13.21
C ASN A 16 -12.16 -5.90 12.76
N THR A 17 -12.28 -5.60 11.46
CA THR A 17 -12.02 -4.27 10.89
C THR A 17 -13.28 -3.60 10.36
N THR A 18 -14.37 -4.36 10.23
CA THR A 18 -15.71 -3.95 9.81
C THR A 18 -16.77 -4.70 10.63
N ARG A 19 -18.04 -4.64 10.23
CA ARG A 19 -19.10 -5.44 10.88
C ARG A 19 -18.89 -6.94 10.64
N PRO A 20 -19.07 -7.81 11.67
CA PRO A 20 -18.75 -9.22 11.56
C PRO A 20 -19.47 -9.99 10.46
N TRP A 21 -20.72 -9.64 10.13
CA TRP A 21 -21.50 -10.33 9.09
C TRP A 21 -21.17 -9.91 7.66
N PHE A 22 -20.28 -8.94 7.43
CA PHE A 22 -19.79 -8.65 6.07
C PHE A 22 -19.00 -9.81 5.47
N ILE A 23 -18.57 -10.78 6.28
CA ILE A 23 -17.93 -12.01 5.78
C ILE A 23 -18.87 -12.85 4.88
N PHE A 24 -20.19 -12.64 4.94
CA PHE A 24 -21.16 -13.40 4.14
C PHE A 24 -21.82 -12.58 3.02
N ASN A 25 -21.63 -11.27 3.00
CA ASN A 25 -22.42 -10.36 2.18
C ASN A 25 -21.53 -9.49 1.32
N ASN A 26 -21.99 -9.19 0.11
CA ASN A 26 -21.38 -8.11 -0.64
C ASN A 26 -21.77 -6.79 0.02
N ILE A 27 -20.81 -5.88 0.18
CA ILE A 27 -21.07 -4.53 0.68
C ILE A 27 -22.10 -3.77 -0.16
N ASP A 28 -22.22 -4.15 -1.43
CA ASP A 28 -23.23 -3.62 -2.34
C ASP A 28 -24.66 -3.88 -1.84
N GLU A 29 -24.87 -4.92 -1.01
CA GLU A 29 -26.16 -5.26 -0.41
C GLU A 29 -26.63 -4.25 0.67
N ILE A 30 -25.74 -3.36 1.17
CA ILE A 30 -26.09 -2.30 2.12
C ILE A 30 -27.23 -1.40 1.61
N ASP A 31 -27.53 -1.41 0.31
CA ASP A 31 -28.58 -0.54 -0.23
C ASP A 31 -29.30 -1.15 -1.46
N LYS A 32 -30.34 -1.96 -1.24
CA LYS A 32 -31.21 -2.43 -2.34
C LYS A 32 -32.16 -1.36 -2.88
N ASN A 33 -32.26 -0.18 -2.23
CA ASN A 33 -33.19 0.89 -2.62
C ASN A 33 -32.54 2.09 -3.34
N ASN A 34 -31.22 2.25 -3.33
CA ASN A 34 -30.52 3.25 -4.14
C ASN A 34 -29.90 2.63 -5.40
N LYS A 35 -30.75 2.36 -6.41
CA LYS A 35 -30.30 2.01 -7.77
C LYS A 35 -29.73 3.25 -8.48
N LYS A 36 -28.48 3.59 -8.18
CA LYS A 36 -27.52 4.26 -9.08
C LYS A 36 -26.29 4.61 -8.25
N ILE A 37 -25.26 3.79 -8.32
CA ILE A 37 -23.84 4.14 -8.38
C ILE A 37 -23.16 2.80 -8.64
N LEU A 38 -22.94 2.48 -9.92
CA LEU A 38 -21.95 1.49 -10.29
C LEU A 38 -20.59 2.18 -10.11
N LEU A 39 -19.83 1.68 -9.15
CA LEU A 39 -18.47 2.11 -8.86
C LEU A 39 -17.66 2.13 -10.16
N ASN A 40 -17.14 3.30 -10.53
CA ASN A 40 -15.91 3.37 -11.32
C ASN A 40 -14.79 2.79 -10.44
N ALA A 41 -14.66 1.46 -10.49
CA ALA A 41 -13.65 0.68 -9.78
C ALA A 41 -12.20 1.09 -10.14
N GLU A 42 -12.01 1.97 -11.12
CA GLU A 42 -10.70 2.51 -11.48
C GLU A 42 -10.06 3.35 -10.36
N ASN A 43 -10.83 3.85 -9.39
CA ASN A 43 -10.32 4.70 -8.29
C ASN A 43 -10.33 4.04 -6.90
N LEU A 44 -10.69 2.75 -6.80
CA LEU A 44 -10.91 2.12 -5.48
C LEU A 44 -9.65 1.60 -4.81
N PHE A 45 -8.54 1.55 -5.54
CA PHE A 45 -7.23 1.19 -5.02
C PHE A 45 -6.19 2.04 -5.73
N GLU A 46 -6.06 3.30 -5.30
CA GLU A 46 -4.77 3.99 -5.46
C GLU A 46 -3.79 3.17 -4.63
N PHE A 47 -2.91 2.41 -5.29
CA PHE A 47 -1.80 1.75 -4.64
C PHE A 47 -1.02 2.86 -3.96
N ASP A 48 -0.98 2.82 -2.63
CA ASP A 48 -0.17 3.75 -1.87
C ASP A 48 1.29 3.35 -2.10
N GLU A 49 1.97 4.04 -3.01
CA GLU A 49 3.38 3.82 -3.33
C GLU A 49 4.26 3.89 -2.08
N GLU A 50 3.83 4.63 -1.05
CA GLU A 50 4.53 4.74 0.23
C GLU A 50 4.37 3.50 1.13
N ASN A 51 3.42 2.59 0.85
CA ASN A 51 3.09 1.43 1.68
C ASN A 51 2.92 0.12 0.89
N VAL A 52 3.80 -0.16 -0.07
CA VAL A 52 3.88 -1.46 -0.80
C VAL A 52 3.84 -2.67 0.15
N GLU A 53 4.44 -2.54 1.34
CA GLU A 53 4.43 -3.58 2.39
C GLU A 53 3.02 -3.93 2.90
N GLU A 54 2.10 -2.96 2.95
CA GLU A 54 0.73 -3.18 3.45
C GLU A 54 -0.16 -3.91 2.45
N GLU A 55 0.08 -3.69 1.15
CA GLU A 55 -0.66 -4.33 0.06
C GLU A 55 -0.47 -5.86 -0.02
N LEU A 56 0.70 -6.34 0.42
CA LEU A 56 1.05 -7.77 0.40
C LEU A 56 0.20 -8.57 1.38
N ASP A 57 -0.10 -7.98 2.53
CA ASP A 57 -0.98 -8.59 3.52
C ASP A 57 -2.43 -8.73 2.99
N PHE A 58 -2.76 -8.05 1.88
CA PHE A 58 -4.04 -8.15 1.20
C PHE A 58 -4.04 -8.99 -0.08
N LEU A 59 -2.95 -9.68 -0.42
CA LEU A 59 -2.86 -10.55 -1.60
C LEU A 59 -3.94 -11.62 -1.65
N ASP A 60 -4.16 -12.29 -0.52
CA ASP A 60 -5.20 -13.32 -0.42
C ASP A 60 -6.61 -12.72 -0.67
N PHE A 61 -6.84 -11.41 -0.46
CA PHE A 61 -8.11 -10.76 -0.81
C PHE A 61 -8.24 -10.56 -2.32
N LYS A 62 -7.16 -10.12 -2.99
CA LYS A 62 -7.11 -9.99 -4.45
C LYS A 62 -7.32 -11.35 -5.15
N ILE A 63 -6.82 -12.44 -4.57
CA ILE A 63 -7.09 -13.82 -5.05
C ILE A 63 -8.58 -14.16 -4.91
N ILE A 64 -9.22 -13.87 -3.77
CA ILE A 64 -10.65 -14.11 -3.57
C ILE A 64 -11.49 -13.33 -4.59
N GLU A 65 -11.14 -12.06 -4.83
CA GLU A 65 -11.80 -11.23 -5.82
C GLU A 65 -11.70 -11.82 -7.24
N ILE A 66 -10.52 -12.32 -7.62
CA ILE A 66 -10.35 -13.05 -8.88
C ILE A 66 -11.30 -14.24 -8.96
N GLU A 67 -11.35 -15.07 -7.93
CA GLU A 67 -12.20 -16.26 -7.95
C GLU A 67 -13.68 -15.88 -8.06
N GLU A 68 -14.12 -14.82 -7.37
CA GLU A 68 -15.48 -14.32 -7.50
C GLU A 68 -15.81 -13.84 -8.92
N ILE A 69 -14.90 -13.07 -9.55
CA ILE A 69 -15.13 -12.58 -10.91
C ILE A 69 -15.12 -13.76 -11.89
N PHE A 70 -14.20 -14.71 -11.73
CA PHE A 70 -14.16 -15.94 -12.51
C PHE A 70 -15.48 -16.72 -12.38
N GLU A 71 -15.96 -16.96 -11.16
CA GLU A 71 -17.20 -17.70 -10.94
C GLU A 71 -18.42 -17.00 -11.53
N LYS A 72 -18.57 -15.69 -11.25
CA LYS A 72 -19.75 -14.91 -11.66
C LYS A 72 -19.80 -14.65 -13.15
N HIS A 73 -18.67 -14.30 -13.77
CA HIS A 73 -18.65 -13.71 -15.12
C HIS A 73 -18.00 -14.62 -16.17
N ILE A 74 -17.14 -15.58 -15.77
CA ILE A 74 -16.40 -16.43 -16.73
C ILE A 74 -16.92 -17.87 -16.71
N ILE A 75 -16.87 -18.54 -15.56
CA ILE A 75 -17.23 -19.96 -15.40
C ILE A 75 -18.67 -20.24 -15.78
N LYS A 76 -19.59 -19.30 -15.52
CA LYS A 76 -20.99 -19.43 -15.95
C LYS A 76 -21.11 -19.65 -17.47
N ASN A 77 -20.20 -19.07 -18.25
CA ASN A 77 -20.23 -19.02 -19.71
C ASN A 77 -19.32 -20.06 -20.41
N LEU A 78 -18.54 -20.85 -19.67
CA LEU A 78 -17.72 -21.94 -20.21
C LEU A 78 -18.55 -23.23 -20.44
N ASP A 79 -18.06 -24.17 -21.25
CA ASP A 79 -18.65 -25.51 -21.38
C ASP A 79 -18.26 -26.42 -20.19
N THR A 80 -19.03 -27.49 -19.99
CA THR A 80 -18.91 -28.39 -18.82
C THR A 80 -17.54 -29.06 -18.68
N GLU A 81 -16.87 -29.36 -19.79
CA GLU A 81 -15.58 -30.04 -19.78
C GLU A 81 -14.46 -29.06 -19.45
N THR A 82 -14.52 -27.86 -20.04
CA THR A 82 -13.64 -26.75 -19.70
C THR A 82 -13.79 -26.33 -18.23
N LYS A 83 -15.01 -26.29 -17.69
CA LYS A 83 -15.25 -26.03 -16.26
C LYS A 83 -14.58 -27.08 -15.36
N LYS A 84 -14.67 -28.36 -15.71
CA LYS A 84 -14.03 -29.45 -14.95
C LYS A 84 -12.50 -29.36 -14.98
N GLN A 85 -11.93 -28.93 -16.10
CA GLN A 85 -10.48 -28.67 -16.18
C GLN A 85 -10.10 -27.44 -15.36
N LEU A 86 -10.83 -26.33 -15.48
CA LEU A 86 -10.58 -25.08 -14.78
C LEU A 86 -10.62 -25.25 -13.25
N ASN A 87 -11.55 -26.05 -12.74
CA ASN A 87 -11.70 -26.31 -11.30
C ASN A 87 -10.55 -27.15 -10.71
N LYS A 88 -9.70 -27.76 -11.54
CA LYS A 88 -8.49 -28.48 -11.07
C LYS A 88 -7.28 -27.56 -10.95
N TYR A 89 -7.31 -26.40 -11.60
CA TYR A 89 -6.20 -25.46 -11.58
C TYR A 89 -6.24 -24.56 -10.34
N PRO A 90 -5.09 -24.27 -9.73
CA PRO A 90 -4.94 -23.17 -8.77
C PRO A 90 -5.38 -21.83 -9.39
N THR A 91 -5.81 -20.87 -8.56
CA THR A 91 -6.34 -19.57 -9.00
C THR A 91 -5.44 -18.87 -10.03
N TYR A 92 -4.12 -18.93 -9.85
CA TYR A 92 -3.15 -18.33 -10.76
C TYR A 92 -3.13 -19.00 -12.15
N GLU A 93 -3.20 -20.33 -12.18
CA GLU A 93 -3.22 -21.09 -13.43
C GLU A 93 -4.56 -20.94 -14.17
N LYS A 94 -5.66 -20.64 -13.46
CA LYS A 94 -6.95 -20.31 -14.10
C LYS A 94 -6.86 -19.09 -15.01
N ILE A 95 -6.03 -18.09 -14.66
CA ILE A 95 -5.87 -16.88 -15.48
C ILE A 95 -4.99 -17.12 -16.70
N ASP A 96 -3.89 -17.84 -16.56
CA ASP A 96 -3.08 -18.25 -17.71
C ASP A 96 -3.86 -19.16 -18.66
N PHE A 97 -4.71 -20.04 -18.12
CA PHE A 97 -5.65 -20.81 -18.91
C PHE A 97 -6.62 -19.90 -19.67
N LEU A 98 -7.20 -18.89 -19.01
CA LEU A 98 -8.10 -17.93 -19.65
C LEU A 98 -7.41 -17.16 -20.78
N LYS A 99 -6.18 -16.66 -20.57
CA LYS A 99 -5.37 -15.99 -21.62
C LYS A 99 -5.23 -16.90 -22.84
N LYS A 100 -4.79 -18.15 -22.62
CA LYS A 100 -4.63 -19.15 -23.69
C LYS A 100 -5.95 -19.48 -24.40
N GLN A 101 -7.07 -19.49 -23.68
CA GLN A 101 -8.39 -19.74 -24.27
C GLN A 101 -8.89 -18.55 -25.09
N LEU A 102 -8.64 -17.31 -24.68
CA LEU A 102 -9.05 -16.11 -25.42
C LEU A 102 -8.40 -16.01 -26.80
N ASP A 103 -7.16 -16.46 -26.90
CA ASP A 103 -6.42 -16.49 -28.17
C ASP A 103 -6.95 -17.57 -29.13
N ASN A 104 -7.50 -18.67 -28.59
CA ASN A 104 -7.80 -19.89 -29.33
C ASN A 104 -9.30 -20.24 -29.46
N ASN A 105 -10.18 -19.63 -28.68
CA ASN A 105 -11.60 -20.01 -28.59
C ASN A 105 -12.53 -18.95 -29.21
N GLN A 106 -12.96 -19.17 -30.47
CA GLN A 106 -13.84 -18.27 -31.20
C GLN A 106 -15.22 -18.05 -30.54
N LYS A 107 -15.72 -18.99 -29.72
CA LYS A 107 -16.97 -18.82 -28.96
C LYS A 107 -16.78 -17.84 -27.80
N LEU A 108 -15.69 -17.98 -27.05
CA LEU A 108 -15.36 -17.05 -25.96
C LEU A 108 -15.14 -15.63 -26.51
N LYS A 109 -14.43 -15.53 -27.64
CA LYS A 109 -14.15 -14.26 -28.32
C LYS A 109 -15.41 -13.52 -28.78
N LYS A 110 -16.45 -14.25 -29.23
CA LYS A 110 -17.77 -13.69 -29.60
C LYS A 110 -18.67 -13.30 -28.41
N ILE A 111 -18.43 -13.87 -27.23
CA ILE A 111 -19.19 -13.55 -26.00
C ILE A 111 -18.66 -12.26 -25.34
N ILE A 112 -17.46 -11.82 -25.74
CA ILE A 112 -16.75 -10.66 -25.18
C ILE A 112 -17.13 -9.34 -25.87
N ASP A 113 -18.06 -9.37 -26.83
CA ASP A 113 -18.69 -8.16 -27.38
C ASP A 113 -19.68 -7.49 -26.38
N ASP A 114 -19.83 -8.03 -25.17
CA ASP A 114 -20.46 -7.34 -24.04
C ASP A 114 -19.41 -6.49 -23.29
N ASP A 115 -19.57 -5.17 -23.35
CA ASP A 115 -18.70 -4.17 -22.71
C ASP A 115 -18.45 -4.47 -21.22
N GLU A 116 -19.43 -5.06 -20.51
CA GLU A 116 -19.30 -5.40 -19.09
C GLU A 116 -18.38 -6.61 -18.86
N ILE A 117 -18.48 -7.65 -19.70
CA ILE A 117 -17.63 -8.84 -19.61
C ILE A 117 -16.20 -8.49 -20.02
N LEU A 118 -16.02 -7.70 -21.08
CA LEU A 118 -14.71 -7.22 -21.51
C LEU A 118 -14.04 -6.36 -20.42
N LYS A 119 -14.79 -5.45 -19.78
CA LYS A 119 -14.28 -4.66 -18.65
C LYS A 119 -13.83 -5.53 -17.48
N ASN A 120 -14.61 -6.55 -17.13
CA ASN A 120 -14.28 -7.48 -16.04
C ASN A 120 -13.08 -8.39 -16.37
N ILE A 121 -12.94 -8.84 -17.62
CA ILE A 121 -11.77 -9.62 -18.07
C ILE A 121 -10.51 -8.76 -18.07
N ASN A 122 -10.58 -7.54 -18.58
CA ASN A 122 -9.46 -6.59 -18.54
C ASN A 122 -9.07 -6.26 -17.10
N TYR A 123 -10.06 -6.08 -16.21
CA TYR A 123 -9.82 -5.92 -14.78
C TYR A 123 -9.13 -7.15 -14.17
N LEU A 124 -9.61 -8.36 -14.45
CA LEU A 124 -8.98 -9.61 -14.02
C LEU A 124 -7.52 -9.73 -14.48
N PHE A 125 -7.22 -9.37 -15.73
CA PHE A 125 -5.85 -9.36 -16.22
C PHE A 125 -4.98 -8.32 -15.54
N SER A 126 -5.53 -7.14 -15.22
CA SER A 126 -4.81 -6.14 -14.44
C SER A 126 -4.52 -6.62 -13.01
N ILE A 127 -5.48 -7.26 -12.33
CA ILE A 127 -5.27 -7.85 -11.01
C ILE A 127 -4.24 -8.98 -11.10
N PHE A 128 -4.32 -9.84 -12.11
CA PHE A 128 -3.39 -10.95 -12.27
C PHE A 128 -1.95 -10.53 -12.52
N ALA A 129 -1.72 -9.53 -13.38
CA ALA A 129 -0.38 -9.01 -13.63
C ALA A 129 0.25 -8.46 -12.32
N ASN A 130 -0.55 -7.73 -11.54
CA ASN A 130 -0.18 -7.28 -10.20
C ASN A 130 0.15 -8.45 -9.26
N LEU A 131 -0.72 -9.46 -9.20
CA LEU A 131 -0.55 -10.61 -8.33
C LEU A 131 0.63 -11.50 -8.71
N ASN A 132 0.87 -11.72 -10.00
CA ASN A 132 1.94 -12.58 -10.48
C ASN A 132 3.32 -11.96 -10.18
N MET A 133 3.45 -10.63 -10.33
CA MET A 133 4.64 -9.90 -9.91
C MET A 133 4.90 -10.05 -8.41
N VAL A 134 3.86 -9.78 -7.61
CA VAL A 134 3.98 -9.89 -6.16
C VAL A 134 4.29 -11.34 -5.77
N ALA A 135 3.66 -12.33 -6.40
CA ALA A 135 3.97 -13.73 -6.18
C ALA A 135 5.45 -14.04 -6.48
N ILE A 136 5.99 -13.65 -7.64
CA ILE A 136 7.39 -13.91 -8.00
C ILE A 136 8.37 -13.24 -7.03
N GLY A 137 8.16 -11.96 -6.71
CA GLY A 137 9.02 -11.24 -5.78
C GLY A 137 8.94 -11.79 -4.35
N LEU A 138 7.74 -12.16 -3.89
CA LEU A 138 7.54 -12.76 -2.56
C LEU A 138 7.97 -14.21 -2.49
N ASP A 139 7.93 -14.95 -3.58
CA ASP A 139 8.44 -16.32 -3.67
C ASP A 139 9.94 -16.30 -3.39
N GLU A 140 10.68 -15.34 -3.93
CA GLU A 140 12.10 -15.18 -3.65
C GLU A 140 12.37 -14.88 -2.17
N VAL A 141 11.61 -13.96 -1.56
CA VAL A 141 11.70 -13.71 -0.10
C VAL A 141 11.36 -14.96 0.70
N SER A 142 10.31 -15.66 0.31
CA SER A 142 9.85 -16.88 1.00
C SER A 142 10.88 -18.00 0.88
N ASN A 143 11.52 -18.17 -0.28
CA ASN A 143 12.59 -19.13 -0.51
C ASN A 143 13.81 -18.83 0.38
N GLN A 144 14.26 -17.57 0.41
CA GLN A 144 15.37 -17.17 1.30
C GLN A 144 15.01 -17.33 2.78
N ALA A 145 13.77 -17.03 3.16
CA ALA A 145 13.26 -17.22 4.51
C ALA A 145 13.23 -18.70 4.91
N ILE A 146 12.73 -19.57 4.03
CA ILE A 146 12.69 -21.03 4.24
C ILE A 146 14.11 -21.60 4.33
N ALA A 147 15.02 -21.15 3.47
CA ALA A 147 16.43 -21.56 3.53
C ALA A 147 17.05 -21.20 4.89
N TYR A 148 16.88 -19.96 5.34
CA TYR A 148 17.30 -19.53 6.68
C TYR A 148 16.68 -20.38 7.79
N LEU A 149 15.38 -20.69 7.69
CA LEU A 149 14.65 -21.47 8.67
C LEU A 149 15.21 -22.90 8.76
N ILE A 150 15.46 -23.55 7.62
CA ILE A 150 16.04 -24.90 7.56
C ILE A 150 17.43 -24.90 8.19
N ASP A 151 18.27 -23.91 7.86
CA ASP A 151 19.60 -23.79 8.45
C ASP A 151 19.54 -23.57 9.97
N PHE A 152 18.60 -22.73 10.44
CA PHE A 152 18.33 -22.54 11.86
C PHE A 152 17.98 -23.87 12.55
N TYR A 153 17.09 -24.67 11.96
CA TYR A 153 16.69 -25.94 12.52
C TYR A 153 17.79 -27.01 12.48
N LYS A 154 18.55 -27.09 11.38
CA LYS A 154 19.70 -28.00 11.26
C LYS A 154 20.75 -27.67 12.31
N LYS A 155 21.05 -26.39 12.51
CA LYS A 155 22.07 -25.93 13.47
C LYS A 155 21.64 -26.11 14.93
N ASN A 156 20.42 -25.70 15.28
CA ASN A 156 19.98 -25.64 16.68
C ASN A 156 19.31 -26.93 17.18
N TYR A 157 18.73 -27.72 16.27
CA TYR A 157 17.96 -28.93 16.61
C TYR A 157 18.45 -30.21 15.93
N GLN A 158 19.50 -30.13 15.10
CA GLN A 158 20.13 -31.28 14.43
C GLN A 158 19.14 -32.13 13.62
N ILE A 159 18.17 -31.48 12.98
CA ILE A 159 17.20 -32.14 12.10
C ILE A 159 17.87 -32.61 10.80
N SER A 160 17.54 -33.81 10.33
CA SER A 160 17.95 -34.31 9.01
C SER A 160 16.94 -33.92 7.93
N ASP A 161 17.37 -33.84 6.67
CA ASP A 161 16.50 -33.50 5.55
C ASP A 161 15.30 -34.44 5.39
N GLN A 162 15.48 -35.72 5.73
CA GLN A 162 14.41 -36.73 5.70
C GLN A 162 13.28 -36.46 6.71
N LYS A 163 13.53 -35.61 7.71
CA LYS A 163 12.54 -35.20 8.72
C LYS A 163 11.88 -33.87 8.40
N ILE A 164 12.17 -33.28 7.24
CA ILE A 164 11.56 -32.05 6.74
C ILE A 164 10.59 -32.40 5.60
N LYS A 165 9.35 -31.92 5.69
CA LYS A 165 8.34 -32.10 4.64
C LYS A 165 7.87 -30.76 4.12
N PHE A 166 7.96 -30.59 2.80
CA PHE A 166 7.37 -29.45 2.11
C PHE A 166 5.97 -29.83 1.60
N ILE A 167 4.98 -29.01 1.93
CA ILE A 167 3.64 -29.11 1.37
C ILE A 167 3.58 -28.20 0.13
N SER A 168 3.29 -28.78 -1.03
CA SER A 168 3.38 -28.07 -2.30
C SER A 168 2.35 -26.94 -2.40
N LEU A 169 2.80 -25.73 -2.72
CA LEU A 169 1.93 -24.58 -2.96
C LEU A 169 1.08 -24.72 -4.23
N LYS A 170 1.47 -25.60 -5.16
CA LYS A 170 0.77 -25.84 -6.43
C LYS A 170 -0.46 -26.73 -6.30
N ASN A 171 -0.64 -27.38 -5.14
CA ASN A 171 -1.78 -28.26 -4.89
C ASN A 171 -3.02 -27.46 -4.45
N THR A 172 -4.21 -28.02 -4.69
CA THR A 172 -5.48 -27.48 -4.18
C THR A 172 -5.48 -27.43 -2.64
N LEU A 173 -6.34 -26.57 -2.07
CA LEU A 173 -6.47 -26.43 -0.62
C LEU A 173 -6.75 -27.77 0.08
N GLU A 174 -7.68 -28.56 -0.45
CA GLU A 174 -8.07 -29.87 0.08
C GLU A 174 -6.90 -30.86 0.05
N ASN A 175 -6.15 -30.91 -1.06
CA ASN A 175 -5.01 -31.81 -1.19
C ASN A 175 -3.88 -31.41 -0.24
N ARG A 176 -3.64 -30.11 -0.04
CA ARG A 176 -2.64 -29.61 0.91
C ARG A 176 -2.99 -29.93 2.35
N ILE A 177 -4.28 -29.88 2.71
CA ILE A 177 -4.77 -30.28 4.03
C ILE A 177 -4.54 -31.78 4.24
N LEU A 178 -4.88 -32.61 3.26
CA LEU A 178 -4.65 -34.05 3.33
C LEU A 178 -3.15 -34.37 3.45
N GLU A 179 -2.31 -33.72 2.65
CA GLU A 179 -0.86 -33.88 2.69
C GLU A 179 -0.28 -33.47 4.05
N THR A 180 -0.81 -32.41 4.65
CA THR A 180 -0.42 -31.96 6.00
C THR A 180 -0.77 -33.01 7.05
N LYS A 181 -2.00 -33.55 7.04
CA LYS A 181 -2.42 -34.62 7.98
C LYS A 181 -1.54 -35.86 7.85
N LYS A 182 -1.33 -36.31 6.62
CA LYS A 182 -0.46 -37.45 6.31
C LYS A 182 0.98 -37.23 6.80
N ALA A 183 1.54 -36.04 6.63
CA ALA A 183 2.88 -35.72 7.10
C ALA A 183 3.00 -35.75 8.64
N ILE A 184 1.94 -35.37 9.36
CA ILE A 184 1.89 -35.49 10.83
C ILE A 184 1.90 -36.98 11.22
N GLU A 185 1.06 -37.80 10.58
CA GLU A 185 0.96 -39.23 10.84
C GLU A 185 2.26 -39.99 10.52
N GLU A 186 2.97 -39.59 9.47
CA GLU A 186 4.26 -40.16 9.05
C GLU A 186 5.44 -39.75 9.97
N GLY A 187 5.20 -38.90 10.96
CA GLY A 187 6.20 -38.53 11.97
C GLY A 187 7.34 -37.66 11.42
N TYR A 188 7.01 -36.77 10.48
CA TYR A 188 7.90 -35.66 10.12
C TYR A 188 8.07 -34.71 11.31
N THR A 189 9.23 -34.06 11.40
CA THR A 189 9.51 -33.14 12.50
C THR A 189 9.17 -31.71 12.12
N LEU A 190 9.59 -31.26 10.94
CA LEU A 190 9.37 -29.90 10.44
C LEU A 190 8.53 -29.95 9.18
N LEU A 191 7.38 -29.28 9.20
CA LEU A 191 6.53 -29.06 8.03
C LEU A 191 6.74 -27.65 7.52
N ILE A 192 6.94 -27.50 6.21
CA ILE A 192 7.01 -26.22 5.50
C ILE A 192 5.73 -26.03 4.67
N ASN A 193 5.13 -24.85 4.81
CA ASN A 193 3.84 -24.45 4.23
C ASN A 193 2.62 -25.34 4.56
N PRO A 194 2.50 -25.90 5.80
CA PRO A 194 1.36 -26.74 6.15
C PRO A 194 0.04 -25.96 6.16
N ILE A 195 -1.06 -26.69 5.93
CA ILE A 195 -2.42 -26.16 6.08
C ILE A 195 -3.19 -27.00 7.08
N PHE A 196 -3.77 -26.32 8.07
CA PHE A 196 -4.63 -26.92 9.08
C PHE A 196 -6.08 -26.50 8.86
N GLU A 197 -7.03 -27.36 9.24
CA GLU A 197 -8.45 -27.05 9.16
C GLU A 197 -9.17 -27.35 10.48
N TYR A 198 -10.15 -26.53 10.81
CA TYR A 198 -11.02 -26.75 11.96
C TYR A 198 -12.35 -26.03 11.76
N GLN A 199 -13.47 -26.76 11.86
CA GLN A 199 -14.83 -26.22 11.78
C GLN A 199 -15.04 -25.22 10.62
N ASN A 200 -14.75 -25.67 9.39
CA ASN A 200 -14.81 -24.87 8.16
C ASN A 200 -13.83 -23.68 8.10
N CYS A 201 -12.97 -23.48 9.09
CA CYS A 201 -11.87 -22.54 9.00
C CYS A 201 -10.58 -23.25 8.56
N TYR A 202 -9.67 -22.54 7.88
CA TYR A 202 -8.34 -23.06 7.57
C TYR A 202 -7.24 -22.03 7.85
N SER A 203 -6.10 -22.50 8.32
CA SER A 203 -4.91 -21.71 8.58
C SER A 203 -3.78 -22.12 7.64
N LYS A 204 -3.15 -21.12 7.02
CA LYS A 204 -1.89 -21.24 6.29
C LYS A 204 -0.79 -20.66 7.19
N VAL A 205 0.21 -21.46 7.53
CA VAL A 205 1.42 -21.02 8.25
C VAL A 205 2.67 -21.35 7.44
N LEU A 206 3.76 -20.61 7.67
CA LEU A 206 5.02 -20.86 6.94
C LEU A 206 5.63 -22.18 7.40
N PHE A 207 5.61 -22.47 8.69
CA PHE A 207 6.18 -23.70 9.22
C PHE A 207 5.48 -24.17 10.50
N CYS A 208 5.65 -25.47 10.76
CA CYS A 208 5.27 -26.13 11.99
C CYS A 208 6.35 -27.13 12.41
N ASP A 209 6.85 -27.00 13.64
CA ASP A 209 7.73 -27.99 14.29
C ASP A 209 6.88 -28.83 15.24
N LEU A 210 6.67 -30.10 14.85
CA LEU A 210 5.84 -31.07 15.55
C LEU A 210 6.55 -31.70 16.77
N LYS A 211 7.88 -31.56 16.88
CA LYS A 211 8.65 -32.07 18.03
C LYS A 211 8.67 -31.06 19.17
N GLN A 212 8.85 -29.78 18.83
CA GLN A 212 8.85 -28.70 19.82
C GLN A 212 7.46 -28.07 20.03
N ASN A 213 6.49 -28.41 19.18
CA ASN A 213 5.16 -27.81 19.12
C ASN A 213 5.19 -26.30 18.88
N TYR A 214 5.96 -25.88 17.89
CA TYR A 214 6.06 -24.49 17.46
C TYR A 214 5.42 -24.31 16.10
N PHE A 215 4.89 -23.13 15.83
CA PHE A 215 4.57 -22.73 14.46
C PHE A 215 4.92 -21.26 14.26
N GLY A 216 4.99 -20.85 12.99
CA GLY A 216 5.21 -19.44 12.70
C GLY A 216 4.83 -19.02 11.28
N ASN A 217 4.73 -17.70 11.11
CA ASN A 217 4.38 -17.06 9.85
C ASN A 217 5.55 -16.19 9.35
N LEU A 218 5.64 -16.04 8.02
CA LEU A 218 6.51 -15.06 7.39
C LEU A 218 5.87 -13.67 7.46
N ASN A 219 6.65 -12.68 7.83
CA ASN A 219 6.31 -11.26 7.70
C ASN A 219 7.27 -10.62 6.69
N TYR A 220 6.73 -10.06 5.62
CA TYR A 220 7.54 -9.49 4.52
C TYR A 220 8.16 -8.12 4.85
N SER A 221 7.72 -7.50 5.96
CA SER A 221 8.29 -6.26 6.48
C SER A 221 9.35 -6.53 7.56
N ASN A 222 10.29 -5.59 7.71
CA ASN A 222 11.20 -5.58 8.85
C ASN A 222 10.49 -5.21 10.17
N LYS A 223 9.28 -4.64 10.13
CA LYS A 223 8.47 -4.24 11.28
C LYS A 223 7.32 -5.22 11.50
N THR A 224 6.98 -5.43 12.77
CA THR A 224 5.76 -6.14 13.16
C THR A 224 4.69 -5.15 13.61
N LYS A 225 3.42 -5.56 13.51
CA LYS A 225 2.22 -4.76 13.77
C LYS A 225 1.23 -5.60 14.59
N LYS A 226 0.23 -4.95 15.19
CA LYS A 226 -0.83 -5.62 15.98
C LYS A 226 -1.55 -6.71 15.16
N LYS A 227 -1.72 -6.51 13.86
CA LYS A 227 -2.35 -7.49 12.95
C LYS A 227 -1.59 -8.83 12.87
N ASN A 228 -0.28 -8.85 13.09
CA ASN A 228 0.48 -10.10 13.13
C ASN A 228 0.08 -10.94 14.36
N ILE A 229 -0.25 -10.30 15.49
CA ILE A 229 -0.78 -10.99 16.67
C ILE A 229 -2.19 -11.52 16.38
N LEU A 230 -3.04 -10.75 15.68
CA LEU A 230 -4.38 -11.21 15.27
C LEU A 230 -4.31 -12.43 14.32
N LYS A 231 -3.36 -12.45 13.37
CA LYS A 231 -3.10 -13.62 12.51
C LYS A 231 -2.72 -14.84 13.33
N ALA A 232 -1.78 -14.67 14.26
CA ALA A 232 -1.36 -15.73 15.16
C ALA A 232 -2.50 -16.22 16.07
N TYR A 233 -3.40 -15.33 16.52
CA TYR A 233 -4.60 -15.69 17.27
C TYR A 233 -5.51 -16.63 16.46
N PHE A 234 -5.83 -16.24 15.23
CA PHE A 234 -6.62 -17.08 14.32
C PHE A 234 -5.97 -18.45 14.07
N ASP A 235 -4.68 -18.47 13.77
CA ASP A 235 -3.93 -19.70 13.53
C ASP A 235 -3.91 -20.61 14.76
N TYR A 236 -3.63 -20.06 15.94
CA TYR A 236 -3.58 -20.79 17.20
C TYR A 236 -4.89 -21.53 17.47
N HIS A 237 -6.03 -20.88 17.28
CA HIS A 237 -7.33 -21.47 17.54
C HIS A 237 -7.70 -22.62 16.60
N ILE A 238 -7.05 -22.71 15.44
CA ILE A 238 -7.17 -23.84 14.49
C ILE A 238 -6.16 -24.93 14.83
N ILE A 239 -4.89 -24.57 14.97
CA ILE A 239 -3.76 -25.51 15.09
C ILE A 239 -3.76 -26.23 16.45
N LYS A 240 -4.24 -25.60 17.52
CA LYS A 240 -4.28 -26.22 18.86
C LYS A 240 -5.11 -27.51 18.93
N ASN A 241 -5.96 -27.76 17.93
CA ASN A 241 -6.76 -28.99 17.82
C ASN A 241 -5.94 -30.19 17.31
N TYR A 242 -4.67 -29.97 16.93
CA TYR A 242 -3.75 -31.01 16.45
C TYR A 242 -2.67 -31.34 17.49
N PHE A 243 -2.16 -30.34 18.21
CA PHE A 243 -1.14 -30.50 19.25
C PHE A 243 -1.07 -29.28 20.18
N ASP A 244 -0.48 -29.45 21.36
CA ASP A 244 -0.31 -28.39 22.36
C ASP A 244 0.81 -27.42 21.97
N ILE A 245 0.42 -26.23 21.53
CA ILE A 245 1.35 -25.18 21.07
C ILE A 245 2.13 -24.58 22.25
N LYS A 246 3.46 -24.64 22.18
CA LYS A 246 4.37 -24.11 23.20
C LYS A 246 4.88 -22.71 22.92
N GLU A 247 5.05 -22.33 21.65
CA GLU A 247 5.55 -21.02 21.25
C GLU A 247 5.09 -20.69 19.83
N ILE A 248 4.91 -19.40 19.54
CA ILE A 248 4.49 -18.91 18.23
C ILE A 248 5.50 -17.88 17.72
N PHE A 249 5.94 -18.04 16.48
CA PHE A 249 7.00 -17.21 15.91
C PHE A 249 6.53 -16.38 14.70
N ILE A 250 7.22 -15.25 14.52
CA ILE A 250 7.26 -14.48 13.30
C ILE A 250 8.68 -14.56 12.73
N LEU A 251 8.80 -15.07 11.51
CA LEU A 251 10.01 -14.99 10.72
C LEU A 251 9.95 -13.71 9.88
N LYS A 252 10.97 -12.85 9.93
CA LYS A 252 10.97 -11.58 9.19
C LYS A 252 12.36 -11.19 8.68
N PRO A 253 12.45 -10.36 7.62
CA PRO A 253 13.70 -9.69 7.26
C PRO A 253 14.30 -8.90 8.43
N LYS A 254 15.61 -8.98 8.59
CA LYS A 254 16.38 -8.14 9.50
C LYS A 254 16.49 -6.74 8.93
N PHE A 255 16.38 -5.76 9.80
CA PHE A 255 16.89 -4.43 9.49
C PHE A 255 18.42 -4.50 9.43
N GLN A 256 18.98 -3.92 8.36
CA GLN A 256 20.41 -3.76 8.15
C GLN A 256 20.70 -2.30 7.76
N LYS A 257 21.80 -1.74 8.26
CA LYS A 257 22.32 -0.45 7.81
C LYS A 257 22.83 -0.59 6.38
N ALA A 258 22.71 0.49 5.60
CA ALA A 258 23.02 0.49 4.17
C ALA A 258 24.33 -0.23 3.83
N LYS A 259 25.43 0.05 4.52
CA LYS A 259 26.74 -0.60 4.30
C LYS A 259 26.76 -2.14 4.30
N ASN A 260 25.81 -2.76 5.00
CA ASN A 260 25.74 -4.21 5.19
C ASN A 260 24.80 -4.89 4.18
N ILE A 261 24.03 -4.11 3.42
CA ILE A 261 23.01 -4.62 2.50
C ILE A 261 23.68 -5.08 1.19
N LYS A 262 23.33 -6.30 0.76
CA LYS A 262 23.83 -6.92 -0.47
C LYS A 262 22.71 -7.13 -1.46
N LYS A 263 22.99 -6.86 -2.74
CA LYS A 263 22.06 -7.13 -3.84
C LYS A 263 21.52 -8.57 -3.77
N ASN A 264 20.21 -8.72 -3.96
CA ASN A 264 19.45 -9.97 -3.99
C ASN A 264 19.49 -10.82 -2.70
N LYS A 265 20.02 -10.31 -1.58
CA LYS A 265 20.14 -11.08 -0.34
C LYS A 265 19.39 -10.42 0.81
N LEU A 266 18.60 -11.22 1.51
CA LEU A 266 17.95 -10.88 2.77
C LEU A 266 18.50 -11.75 3.91
N ASP A 267 18.80 -11.11 5.03
CA ASP A 267 19.01 -11.82 6.29
C ASP A 267 17.70 -11.82 7.10
N PHE A 268 17.43 -12.90 7.83
CA PHE A 268 16.18 -13.09 8.56
C PHE A 268 16.39 -13.25 10.06
N LEU A 269 15.34 -12.97 10.83
CA LEU A 269 15.26 -13.24 12.26
C LEU A 269 13.94 -13.94 12.60
N LEU A 270 14.01 -14.87 13.55
CA LEU A 270 12.86 -15.54 14.14
C LEU A 270 12.57 -14.92 15.51
N SER A 271 11.35 -14.42 15.71
CA SER A 271 10.94 -13.71 16.93
C SER A 271 9.65 -14.28 17.50
N LYS A 272 9.56 -14.39 18.83
CA LYS A 272 8.31 -14.71 19.54
C LYS A 272 7.53 -13.48 20.02
N TYR A 273 8.03 -12.28 19.69
CA TYR A 273 7.43 -11.00 20.02
C TYR A 273 6.93 -10.28 18.76
N SER A 274 5.90 -9.46 18.94
CA SER A 274 5.35 -8.57 17.93
C SER A 274 4.97 -7.24 18.57
N SER A 275 5.01 -6.16 17.78
CA SER A 275 4.50 -4.87 18.21
C SER A 275 2.98 -4.90 18.38
N ILE A 276 2.50 -4.26 19.45
CA ILE A 276 1.08 -3.98 19.68
C ILE A 276 0.59 -2.71 18.94
N SER A 277 1.49 -1.99 18.26
CA SER A 277 1.13 -0.82 17.47
C SER A 277 0.38 -1.21 16.20
N LYS A 278 -0.67 -0.45 15.87
CA LYS A 278 -1.41 -0.59 14.61
C LYS A 278 -0.50 -0.36 13.39
N ALA A 279 0.33 0.67 13.41
CA ALA A 279 1.24 1.02 12.31
C ALA A 279 2.65 0.40 12.45
N GLY A 280 2.92 -0.29 13.56
CA GLY A 280 4.28 -0.69 13.94
C GLY A 280 5.06 0.47 14.57
N ILE A 281 6.35 0.24 14.83
CA ILE A 281 7.23 1.26 15.44
C ILE A 281 7.95 2.06 14.35
N SER A 282 7.85 3.38 14.46
CA SER A 282 8.63 4.33 13.65
C SER A 282 9.83 4.83 14.45
N ILE A 283 11.00 4.88 13.80
CA ILE A 283 12.26 5.37 14.35
C ILE A 283 12.76 6.47 13.42
N ASP A 284 12.97 7.66 13.97
CA ASP A 284 13.50 8.79 13.20
C ASP A 284 14.95 8.54 12.71
N LYS A 285 15.35 9.26 11.66
CA LYS A 285 16.63 9.05 10.97
C LYS A 285 17.84 9.22 11.89
N GLU A 286 17.81 10.22 12.78
CA GLU A 286 18.90 10.49 13.73
C GLU A 286 19.08 9.33 14.71
N LYS A 287 17.99 8.85 15.32
CA LYS A 287 18.03 7.68 16.21
C LYS A 287 18.46 6.42 15.46
N LYS A 288 17.93 6.20 14.26
CA LYS A 288 18.27 5.05 13.42
C LYS A 288 19.77 5.00 13.08
N ASN A 289 20.40 6.16 12.91
CA ASN A 289 21.85 6.25 12.68
C ASN A 289 22.65 5.94 13.96
N ALA A 290 22.18 6.41 15.12
CA ALA A 290 22.84 6.25 16.41
C ALA A 290 22.76 4.82 16.99
N LEU A 291 21.64 4.11 16.78
CA LEU A 291 21.41 2.78 17.33
C LEU A 291 22.14 1.68 16.55
N SER A 292 22.42 0.56 17.21
CA SER A 292 22.89 -0.66 16.55
C SER A 292 21.77 -1.33 15.73
N GLU A 293 22.14 -2.24 14.82
CA GLU A 293 21.15 -3.00 14.06
C GLU A 293 20.31 -3.91 14.96
N ASP A 294 20.92 -4.51 15.98
CA ASP A 294 20.22 -5.36 16.95
C ASP A 294 19.21 -4.56 17.78
N GLU A 295 19.59 -3.36 18.23
CA GLU A 295 18.67 -2.45 18.95
C GLU A 295 17.46 -2.09 18.09
N ILE A 296 17.67 -1.77 16.80
CA ILE A 296 16.59 -1.43 15.88
C ILE A 296 15.69 -2.65 15.63
N ASN A 297 16.27 -3.83 15.42
CA ASN A 297 15.50 -5.06 15.23
C ASN A 297 14.66 -5.39 16.46
N ALA A 298 15.21 -5.24 17.66
CA ALA A 298 14.47 -5.41 18.92
C ALA A 298 13.33 -4.40 19.07
N LEU A 299 13.55 -3.13 18.70
CA LEU A 299 12.48 -2.13 18.68
C LEU A 299 11.35 -2.52 17.71
N TYR A 300 11.66 -2.97 16.51
CA TYR A 300 10.66 -3.35 15.50
C TYR A 300 9.77 -4.55 15.87
N ILE A 301 10.20 -5.36 16.85
CA ILE A 301 9.39 -6.44 17.44
C ILE A 301 8.88 -6.11 18.85
N SER A 302 9.25 -4.95 19.39
CA SER A 302 8.96 -4.57 20.78
C SER A 302 9.46 -5.61 21.79
N ASP A 303 10.71 -6.06 21.66
CA ASP A 303 11.31 -7.07 22.54
C ASP A 303 11.46 -6.51 23.97
N PRO A 304 10.77 -7.10 24.98
CA PRO A 304 10.85 -6.62 26.35
C PRO A 304 12.18 -6.98 27.04
N ASN A 305 12.92 -7.97 26.54
CA ASN A 305 14.12 -8.51 27.17
C ASN A 305 15.42 -8.00 26.57
N PHE A 306 15.36 -7.11 25.58
CA PHE A 306 16.56 -6.57 24.96
C PHE A 306 17.27 -5.57 25.86
N GLU A 307 18.57 -5.76 26.06
CA GLU A 307 19.43 -4.84 26.81
C GLU A 307 19.81 -3.63 25.94
N TYR A 308 19.00 -2.58 26.00
CA TYR A 308 19.26 -1.36 25.23
C TYR A 308 20.47 -0.60 25.78
N SER A 309 21.37 -0.19 24.87
CA SER A 309 22.63 0.49 25.21
C SER A 309 22.44 1.88 25.83
N SER A 310 21.22 2.44 25.74
CA SER A 310 20.94 3.81 26.11
C SER A 310 19.85 3.94 27.18
N LYS A 311 19.96 4.99 28.03
CA LYS A 311 18.81 5.54 28.79
C LYS A 311 17.72 6.12 27.85
N ARG A 312 17.98 6.20 26.54
CA ARG A 312 17.10 6.73 25.49
C ARG A 312 16.10 5.67 25.01
N LYS A 313 15.42 5.02 25.96
CA LYS A 313 14.20 4.28 25.62
C LYS A 313 13.32 5.22 24.81
N THR A 314 12.84 4.78 23.65
CA THR A 314 11.78 5.55 23.00
C THR A 314 10.60 5.61 23.97
N LYS A 315 9.87 6.74 24.04
CA LYS A 315 8.60 6.82 24.81
C LYS A 315 7.64 5.66 24.45
N ASN A 316 7.85 5.03 23.30
CA ASN A 316 7.01 4.00 22.71
C ASN A 316 7.56 2.56 22.87
N SER A 317 8.71 2.35 23.53
CA SER A 317 9.21 0.99 23.82
C SER A 317 8.40 0.42 24.98
N PRO A 318 7.52 -0.57 24.77
CA PRO A 318 6.72 -1.11 25.87
C PRO A 318 7.64 -1.93 26.76
N LYS A 319 7.91 -1.47 27.99
CA LYS A 319 8.67 -2.24 28.99
C LYS A 319 7.98 -3.56 29.37
N ASN A 320 6.71 -3.74 28.98
CA ASN A 320 5.82 -4.80 29.42
C ASN A 320 5.21 -5.58 28.24
N ASN A 321 5.85 -5.59 27.06
CA ASN A 321 5.37 -6.49 26.01
C ASN A 321 5.55 -7.95 26.44
N ILE A 322 4.73 -8.84 25.90
CA ILE A 322 4.74 -10.27 26.20
C ILE A 322 4.85 -11.07 24.91
N SER A 323 5.08 -12.39 25.01
CA SER A 323 5.14 -13.26 23.83
C SER A 323 3.81 -13.27 23.09
N ILE A 324 3.84 -13.60 21.80
CA ILE A 324 2.65 -13.73 20.96
C ILE A 324 1.69 -14.76 21.58
N LEU A 325 2.20 -15.88 22.11
CA LEU A 325 1.37 -16.89 22.74
C LEU A 325 0.66 -16.38 23.99
N GLU A 326 1.33 -15.56 24.82
CA GLU A 326 0.72 -14.97 26.02
C GLU A 326 -0.36 -13.93 25.67
N HIS A 327 -0.14 -13.12 24.63
CA HIS A 327 -1.20 -12.24 24.08
C HIS A 327 -2.45 -13.04 23.71
N ILE A 328 -2.27 -14.19 23.06
CA ILE A 328 -3.37 -15.05 22.61
C ILE A 328 -4.08 -15.73 23.79
N LYS A 329 -3.32 -16.28 24.74
CA LYS A 329 -3.87 -16.93 25.94
C LYS A 329 -4.68 -15.95 26.80
N ALA A 330 -4.31 -14.67 26.78
CA ALA A 330 -5.03 -13.60 27.45
C ALA A 330 -6.09 -12.92 26.55
N ASN A 331 -6.61 -13.62 25.52
CA ASN A 331 -7.66 -13.09 24.62
C ASN A 331 -7.38 -11.66 24.10
N MET A 332 -6.11 -11.38 23.77
CA MET A 332 -5.65 -10.09 23.21
C MET A 332 -5.79 -8.86 24.14
N ILE A 333 -6.13 -9.06 25.44
CA ILE A 333 -6.19 -7.99 26.46
C ILE A 333 -4.93 -7.12 26.43
N PHE A 334 -3.76 -7.76 26.47
CA PHE A 334 -2.45 -7.07 26.48
C PHE A 334 -2.04 -6.46 25.14
N ALA A 335 -2.77 -6.74 24.05
CA ALA A 335 -2.56 -6.15 22.74
C ALA A 335 -3.41 -4.87 22.54
N ASN A 336 -4.03 -4.35 23.60
CA ASN A 336 -5.02 -3.27 23.55
C ASN A 336 -6.16 -3.60 22.58
N TYR A 337 -6.64 -4.84 22.63
CA TYR A 337 -7.73 -5.35 21.82
C TYR A 337 -8.41 -6.53 22.54
N ASP A 338 -9.20 -6.22 23.56
CA ASP A 338 -9.85 -7.23 24.40
C ASP A 338 -11.09 -7.83 23.70
N PHE A 339 -11.12 -9.14 23.53
CA PHE A 339 -12.27 -9.86 22.97
C PHE A 339 -13.40 -10.10 23.98
N ASP A 340 -13.11 -10.07 25.28
CA ASP A 340 -14.07 -10.31 26.36
C ASP A 340 -14.83 -9.02 26.73
N GLU A 341 -14.19 -7.85 26.61
CA GLU A 341 -14.82 -6.54 26.83
C GLU A 341 -15.49 -5.99 25.56
N LYS A 342 -16.79 -6.30 25.38
CA LYS A 342 -17.65 -5.58 24.42
C LYS A 342 -18.05 -4.21 24.98
N LYS A 343 -17.25 -3.18 24.73
CA LYS A 343 -17.50 -1.82 25.26
C LYS A 343 -18.78 -1.18 24.70
N LEU A 344 -19.63 -0.66 25.59
CA LEU A 344 -20.91 0.02 25.26
C LEU A 344 -20.72 1.27 24.39
N ALA A 345 -21.67 1.60 23.52
CA ALA A 345 -21.59 2.63 22.46
C ALA A 345 -21.30 4.08 22.94
N ASP A 346 -21.59 4.40 24.20
CA ASP A 346 -21.58 5.76 24.75
C ASP A 346 -20.30 6.16 25.49
N ASP A 347 -19.27 5.31 25.46
CA ASP A 347 -17.99 5.64 26.06
C ASP A 347 -17.25 6.70 25.20
N HIS A 348 -17.20 7.94 25.68
CA HIS A 348 -16.71 9.11 24.94
C HIS A 348 -15.18 9.07 24.66
N GLU A 349 -14.44 8.13 25.24
CA GLU A 349 -12.98 7.98 25.12
C GLU A 349 -12.52 6.92 24.11
N LYS A 350 -13.43 6.34 23.30
CA LYS A 350 -13.09 5.18 22.46
C LYS A 350 -11.98 5.41 21.43
N ILE A 351 -11.00 4.49 21.44
CA ILE A 351 -9.99 4.31 20.39
C ILE A 351 -10.36 3.16 19.44
N ASN A 352 -11.18 2.19 19.89
CA ASN A 352 -11.53 0.96 19.15
C ASN A 352 -13.03 0.90 18.79
N SER A 353 -13.36 0.23 17.69
CA SER A 353 -14.75 -0.06 17.26
C SER A 353 -15.44 -1.02 18.22
N ILE A 354 -16.78 -0.93 18.33
CA ILE A 354 -17.62 -1.92 19.05
C ILE A 354 -17.66 -3.28 18.36
N TYR A 355 -17.31 -3.34 17.08
CA TYR A 355 -17.34 -4.54 16.28
C TYR A 355 -16.04 -5.33 16.47
N THR A 356 -15.98 -6.09 17.57
CA THR A 356 -14.94 -7.10 17.83
C THR A 356 -15.53 -8.50 17.61
N CYS A 357 -14.72 -9.43 17.14
CA CYS A 357 -15.14 -10.80 16.87
C CYS A 357 -14.04 -11.79 17.27
N SER A 358 -14.21 -12.44 18.42
CA SER A 358 -13.37 -13.56 18.86
C SER A 358 -13.51 -14.76 17.92
N PHE A 359 -12.61 -15.75 18.04
CA PHE A 359 -12.68 -16.95 17.19
C PHE A 359 -13.97 -17.77 17.47
N LYS A 360 -14.42 -17.81 18.73
CA LYS A 360 -15.66 -18.49 19.10
C LYS A 360 -16.88 -17.83 18.47
N GLU A 361 -16.92 -16.50 18.48
CA GLU A 361 -18.00 -15.74 17.84
C GLU A 361 -17.95 -15.87 16.33
N PHE A 362 -16.75 -15.90 15.75
CA PHE A 362 -16.56 -16.12 14.33
C PHE A 362 -17.14 -17.48 13.89
N LEU A 363 -16.87 -18.55 14.65
CA LEU A 363 -17.49 -19.87 14.43
C LEU A 363 -19.01 -19.84 14.60
N TYR A 364 -19.51 -19.11 15.60
CA TYR A 364 -20.95 -18.93 15.79
C TYR A 364 -21.59 -18.26 14.57
N LEU A 365 -20.97 -17.19 14.04
CA LEU A 365 -21.44 -16.50 12.84
C LEU A 365 -21.49 -17.45 11.64
N ILE A 366 -20.42 -18.22 11.41
CA ILE A 366 -20.33 -19.19 10.31
C ILE A 366 -21.43 -20.25 10.41
N ASN A 367 -21.62 -20.81 11.59
CA ASN A 367 -22.58 -21.90 11.79
C ASN A 367 -24.04 -21.42 11.75
N ASN A 368 -24.29 -20.13 12.00
CA ASN A 368 -25.64 -19.57 12.10
C ASN A 368 -25.97 -18.57 10.99
N TYR A 369 -25.17 -18.48 9.92
CA TYR A 369 -25.30 -17.40 8.91
C TYR A 369 -26.73 -17.22 8.36
N ASN A 370 -27.48 -18.30 8.15
CA ASN A 370 -28.87 -18.23 7.66
C ASN A 370 -29.86 -17.58 8.65
N ASN A 371 -29.52 -17.55 9.94
CA ASN A 371 -30.38 -17.09 11.03
C ASN A 371 -29.85 -15.78 11.66
N LEU A 372 -28.83 -15.17 11.09
CA LEU A 372 -28.30 -13.91 11.59
C LEU A 372 -29.26 -12.77 11.22
N ASP A 373 -29.72 -12.04 12.23
CA ASP A 373 -30.35 -10.74 12.02
C ASP A 373 -29.28 -9.72 11.63
N VAL A 374 -29.48 -9.03 10.51
CA VAL A 374 -28.49 -8.12 9.93
C VAL A 374 -29.01 -6.70 9.98
N ASP A 375 -28.36 -5.87 10.79
CA ASP A 375 -28.60 -4.44 10.79
C ASP A 375 -27.78 -3.74 9.70
N TRP A 376 -28.44 -3.32 8.64
CA TRP A 376 -27.81 -2.59 7.53
C TRP A 376 -27.59 -1.10 7.82
N LYS A 377 -28.04 -0.59 8.97
CA LYS A 377 -27.90 0.82 9.34
C LYS A 377 -26.44 1.16 9.63
N ILE A 378 -25.85 2.01 8.81
CA ILE A 378 -24.48 2.53 9.02
C ILE A 378 -24.44 3.45 10.25
N THR A 379 -23.36 3.33 11.02
CA THR A 379 -23.10 4.05 12.29
C THR A 379 -21.68 4.63 12.31
N LYS A 380 -21.36 5.45 13.32
CA LYS A 380 -20.00 6.00 13.51
C LYS A 380 -18.93 4.91 13.65
N ASP A 381 -19.27 3.77 14.25
CA ASP A 381 -18.33 2.68 14.55
C ASP A 381 -17.84 1.94 13.30
N ASP A 382 -18.57 2.04 12.18
CA ASP A 382 -18.17 1.50 10.87
C ASP A 382 -16.95 2.21 10.27
N PHE A 383 -16.65 3.40 10.78
CA PHE A 383 -15.56 4.27 10.33
C PHE A 383 -14.35 4.23 11.29
N ILE A 384 -14.36 3.34 12.28
CA ILE A 384 -13.25 3.10 13.21
C ILE A 384 -12.50 1.83 12.78
N ASP A 385 -11.21 1.96 12.48
CA ASP A 385 -10.36 0.85 12.02
C ASP A 385 -9.34 0.48 13.09
N ASN A 386 -9.51 -0.70 13.69
CA ASN A 386 -8.70 -1.19 14.81
C ASN A 386 -7.29 -1.65 14.40
N PHE A 387 -7.10 -2.06 13.14
CA PHE A 387 -5.89 -2.77 12.70
C PHE A 387 -5.15 -2.12 11.53
N GLY A 388 -5.71 -1.08 10.90
CA GLY A 388 -5.10 -0.50 9.69
C GLY A 388 -5.48 -1.25 8.43
N ALA A 389 -6.61 -1.95 8.46
CA ALA A 389 -6.91 -2.99 7.48
C ALA A 389 -8.39 -3.07 7.13
N ASN A 390 -9.11 -1.95 7.26
CA ASN A 390 -10.49 -1.85 6.79
C ASN A 390 -10.50 -1.56 5.28
N ILE A 391 -10.53 -2.62 4.47
CA ILE A 391 -10.58 -2.55 2.99
C ILE A 391 -11.89 -1.97 2.45
N TRP A 392 -12.93 -1.90 3.28
CA TRP A 392 -14.27 -1.52 2.90
C TRP A 392 -14.61 -0.07 3.27
N PHE A 393 -13.72 0.63 3.97
CA PHE A 393 -13.96 1.96 4.54
C PHE A 393 -14.57 2.94 3.53
N LEU A 394 -13.91 3.15 2.38
CA LEU A 394 -14.38 4.09 1.36
C LEU A 394 -15.73 3.66 0.75
N LYS A 395 -15.95 2.35 0.52
CA LYS A 395 -17.22 1.86 -0.03
C LYS A 395 -18.38 2.07 0.95
N ILE A 396 -18.19 1.81 2.25
CA ILE A 396 -19.20 2.09 3.29
C ILE A 396 -19.43 3.60 3.39
N PHE A 397 -18.34 4.38 3.37
CA PHE A 397 -18.40 5.83 3.47
C PHE A 397 -19.23 6.44 2.34
N ASN A 398 -18.96 6.05 1.10
CA ASN A 398 -19.65 6.58 -0.08
C ASN A 398 -21.14 6.22 -0.09
N LYS A 399 -21.52 5.09 0.50
CA LYS A 399 -22.95 4.74 0.68
C LYS A 399 -23.63 5.62 1.72
N ALA A 400 -22.96 5.93 2.82
CA ALA A 400 -23.50 6.83 3.85
C ALA A 400 -23.49 8.31 3.44
N PHE A 401 -22.49 8.71 2.65
CA PHE A 401 -22.21 10.09 2.28
C PHE A 401 -21.91 10.20 0.77
N PRO A 402 -22.92 10.07 -0.11
CA PRO A 402 -22.73 9.94 -1.56
C PRO A 402 -22.08 11.17 -2.23
N ASN A 403 -22.16 12.35 -1.62
CA ASN A 403 -21.49 13.56 -2.11
C ASN A 403 -19.96 13.49 -1.95
N TYR A 404 -19.44 12.55 -1.15
CA TYR A 404 -18.03 12.43 -0.79
C TYR A 404 -17.41 11.18 -1.39
N GLU A 405 -17.45 11.05 -2.73
CA GLU A 405 -16.88 9.90 -3.47
C GLU A 405 -15.41 9.62 -3.09
N PHE A 406 -14.67 10.66 -2.74
CA PHE A 406 -13.32 10.62 -2.20
C PHE A 406 -13.10 11.82 -1.28
N GLY A 407 -12.05 11.77 -0.46
CA GLY A 407 -11.61 12.90 0.35
C GLY A 407 -10.47 12.54 1.29
N SER A 408 -9.87 13.54 1.92
CA SER A 408 -8.82 13.28 2.90
C SER A 408 -9.40 12.61 4.15
N LYS A 409 -8.66 11.68 4.74
CA LYS A 409 -9.09 10.92 5.94
C LYS A 409 -9.60 11.81 7.07
N ASN A 410 -9.02 12.98 7.26
CA ASN A 410 -9.44 13.93 8.29
C ASN A 410 -10.82 14.54 7.98
N ILE A 411 -11.05 14.98 6.75
CA ILE A 411 -12.37 15.49 6.34
C ILE A 411 -13.42 14.38 6.44
N LEU A 412 -13.12 13.17 5.95
CA LEU A 412 -14.06 12.06 6.03
C LEU A 412 -14.43 11.72 7.49
N LYS A 413 -13.48 11.71 8.42
CA LYS A 413 -13.74 11.51 9.86
C LYS A 413 -14.63 12.59 10.48
N ILE A 414 -14.52 13.84 10.01
CA ILE A 414 -15.35 14.94 10.50
C ILE A 414 -16.78 14.75 10.00
N ILE A 415 -16.93 14.45 8.71
CA ILE A 415 -18.24 14.22 8.07
C ILE A 415 -18.94 13.01 8.68
N SER A 416 -18.23 11.93 8.98
CA SER A 416 -18.80 10.77 9.67
C SER A 416 -19.04 10.95 11.17
N GLY A 417 -18.55 12.05 11.76
CA GLY A 417 -18.70 12.31 13.19
C GLY A 417 -17.79 11.47 14.09
N VAL A 418 -16.76 10.81 13.55
CA VAL A 418 -15.73 10.08 14.32
C VAL A 418 -14.75 11.04 15.00
N GLU A 419 -14.53 12.22 14.42
CA GLU A 419 -13.64 13.22 15.01
C GLU A 419 -14.30 13.93 16.20
N ASN A 420 -13.72 13.74 17.39
CA ASN A 420 -14.24 14.25 18.65
C ASN A 420 -13.55 15.54 19.13
N LYS A 421 -12.43 15.95 18.50
CA LYS A 421 -11.67 17.14 18.94
C LYS A 421 -12.21 18.47 18.41
N ILE A 422 -13.32 18.46 17.69
CA ILE A 422 -13.87 19.64 16.99
C ILE A 422 -15.28 19.93 17.51
N ASN A 423 -15.58 21.21 17.76
CA ASN A 423 -16.88 21.62 18.27
C ASN A 423 -17.99 21.59 17.18
N SER A 424 -19.25 21.67 17.59
CA SER A 424 -20.41 21.56 16.70
C SER A 424 -20.47 22.67 15.64
N LEU A 425 -20.08 23.90 15.99
CA LEU A 425 -20.08 25.03 15.07
C LEU A 425 -19.04 24.85 13.96
N GLN A 426 -17.82 24.46 14.31
CA GLN A 426 -16.75 24.16 13.36
C GLN A 426 -17.16 23.01 12.42
N LYS A 427 -17.76 21.93 12.96
CA LYS A 427 -18.29 20.83 12.13
C LYS A 427 -19.31 21.33 11.10
N LYS A 428 -20.22 22.23 11.49
CA LYS A 428 -21.21 22.83 10.59
C LYS A 428 -20.54 23.68 9.50
N GLN A 429 -19.56 24.52 9.85
CA GLN A 429 -18.84 25.36 8.89
C GLN A 429 -18.05 24.53 7.88
N ILE A 430 -17.36 23.48 8.33
CA ILE A 430 -16.63 22.54 7.47
C ILE A 430 -17.61 21.86 6.50
N LYS A 431 -18.71 21.33 7.02
CA LYS A 431 -19.73 20.68 6.20
C LYS A 431 -20.32 21.64 5.16
N GLU A 432 -20.66 22.86 5.57
CA GLU A 432 -21.16 23.90 4.67
C GLU A 432 -20.15 24.24 3.55
N PHE A 433 -18.87 24.36 3.86
CA PHE A 433 -17.84 24.65 2.86
C PHE A 433 -17.74 23.53 1.81
N TYR A 434 -17.66 22.28 2.26
CA TYR A 434 -17.48 21.13 1.38
C TYR A 434 -18.75 20.75 0.62
N ASP A 435 -19.93 20.76 1.24
CA ASP A 435 -21.20 20.47 0.56
C ASP A 435 -21.49 21.44 -0.59
N ASN A 436 -21.07 22.70 -0.43
CA ASN A 436 -21.27 23.75 -1.43
C ASN A 436 -20.09 23.89 -2.40
N ASN A 437 -19.09 22.99 -2.35
CA ASN A 437 -17.91 23.01 -3.22
C ASN A 437 -17.17 24.36 -3.27
N LEU A 438 -17.15 25.10 -2.16
CA LEU A 438 -16.60 26.45 -2.12
C LEU A 438 -15.07 26.47 -2.31
N ILE A 439 -14.54 27.61 -2.75
CA ILE A 439 -13.11 27.84 -2.88
C ILE A 439 -12.70 28.91 -1.87
N SER A 440 -11.59 28.68 -1.16
CA SER A 440 -10.95 29.69 -0.31
C SER A 440 -9.48 29.85 -0.68
N ILE A 441 -9.00 31.09 -0.66
CA ILE A 441 -7.57 31.40 -0.85
C ILE A 441 -7.10 32.29 0.31
N ASP A 442 -5.92 32.01 0.86
CA ASP A 442 -5.27 32.88 1.83
C ASP A 442 -4.93 34.23 1.18
N PRO A 443 -5.39 35.36 1.73
CA PRO A 443 -5.06 36.70 1.23
C PRO A 443 -3.56 36.98 1.08
N ASN A 444 -2.69 36.22 1.76
CA ASN A 444 -1.23 36.37 1.70
C ASN A 444 -0.55 35.56 0.59
N ILE A 445 -1.30 34.87 -0.28
CA ILE A 445 -0.74 34.01 -1.34
C ILE A 445 0.33 34.71 -2.20
N GLU A 446 0.14 36.00 -2.52
CA GLU A 446 1.07 36.78 -3.36
C GLU A 446 2.44 36.99 -2.68
N ASN A 447 2.53 36.83 -1.35
CA ASN A 447 3.77 36.93 -0.60
C ASN A 447 4.59 35.64 -0.58
N LEU A 448 3.97 34.50 -0.92
CA LEU A 448 4.61 33.19 -0.88
C LEU A 448 5.74 33.08 -1.92
N PHE A 449 6.79 32.39 -1.54
CA PHE A 449 7.96 32.18 -2.40
C PHE A 449 7.59 31.41 -3.67
N GLU A 450 6.82 30.35 -3.52
CA GLU A 450 6.29 29.51 -4.60
C GLU A 450 5.52 30.36 -5.61
N TYR A 451 4.67 31.28 -5.13
CA TYR A 451 3.85 32.13 -5.99
C TYR A 451 4.71 33.10 -6.80
N LYS A 452 5.70 33.71 -6.14
CA LYS A 452 6.68 34.60 -6.79
C LYS A 452 7.50 33.87 -7.84
N VAL A 453 7.84 32.60 -7.64
CA VAL A 453 8.56 31.80 -8.64
C VAL A 453 7.67 31.50 -9.85
N ILE A 454 6.47 30.92 -9.65
CA ILE A 454 5.63 30.49 -10.78
C ILE A 454 5.12 31.65 -11.65
N THR A 455 5.03 32.86 -11.08
CA THR A 455 4.57 34.07 -11.79
C THR A 455 5.70 34.89 -12.40
N ASN A 456 6.97 34.54 -12.14
CA ASN A 456 8.12 35.26 -12.68
C ASN A 456 8.38 34.87 -14.13
N LYS A 457 8.26 35.84 -15.04
CA LYS A 457 8.36 35.63 -16.49
C LYS A 457 9.80 35.65 -17.02
N GLU A 458 10.74 36.17 -16.25
CA GLU A 458 12.12 36.41 -16.70
C GLU A 458 13.07 35.23 -16.45
N ILE A 459 12.66 34.28 -15.60
CA ILE A 459 13.50 33.18 -15.15
C ILE A 459 13.30 31.90 -15.97
N ASN A 460 14.34 31.08 -16.02
CA ASN A 460 14.28 29.74 -16.58
C ASN A 460 13.88 28.76 -15.47
N ILE A 461 12.83 27.98 -15.71
CA ILE A 461 12.30 27.01 -14.76
C ILE A 461 12.36 25.63 -15.40
N ALA A 462 12.86 24.64 -14.65
CA ALA A 462 12.70 23.23 -14.99
C ALA A 462 11.59 22.63 -14.13
N TRP A 463 10.62 21.97 -14.74
CA TRP A 463 9.55 21.22 -14.11
C TRP A 463 9.91 19.75 -14.27
N PHE A 464 9.88 18.97 -13.19
CA PHE A 464 10.18 17.55 -13.32
C PHE A 464 9.42 16.70 -12.32
N ASP A 465 9.35 15.42 -12.62
CA ASP A 465 8.71 14.41 -11.79
C ASP A 465 9.55 13.12 -11.82
N PHE A 466 9.46 12.32 -10.76
CA PHE A 466 10.10 11.01 -10.69
C PHE A 466 9.08 9.90 -10.50
N GLU A 467 9.27 8.84 -11.26
CA GLU A 467 8.61 7.55 -11.03
C GLU A 467 9.66 6.52 -10.60
N GLY A 468 9.25 5.56 -9.78
CA GLY A 468 10.18 4.66 -9.11
C GLY A 468 9.99 3.18 -9.36
N VAL A 469 10.98 2.40 -8.91
CA VAL A 469 10.99 0.94 -8.88
C VAL A 469 11.38 0.46 -7.49
N SER A 470 10.75 -0.61 -6.99
CA SER A 470 11.11 -1.21 -5.71
C SER A 470 11.03 -2.73 -5.79
N LEU A 471 11.82 -3.42 -4.97
CA LEU A 471 11.80 -4.88 -4.90
C LEU A 471 11.66 -5.36 -3.46
N PRO A 472 11.02 -6.53 -3.24
CA PRO A 472 10.90 -7.17 -1.93
C PRO A 472 12.24 -7.60 -1.32
N TYR A 473 13.31 -7.55 -2.10
CA TYR A 473 14.70 -7.79 -1.71
C TYR A 473 15.59 -6.68 -2.30
N PRO A 474 16.83 -6.50 -1.80
CA PRO A 474 17.73 -5.44 -2.27
C PRO A 474 18.00 -5.50 -3.78
N MET A 475 17.58 -4.47 -4.52
CA MET A 475 17.83 -4.38 -5.97
C MET A 475 19.31 -4.09 -6.30
N MET A 476 20.02 -3.48 -5.35
CA MET A 476 21.44 -3.14 -5.47
C MET A 476 22.10 -3.15 -4.08
N ASP A 477 23.42 -3.30 -4.06
CA ASP A 477 24.22 -3.09 -2.86
C ASP A 477 23.87 -1.75 -2.19
N ASN A 478 23.78 -1.78 -0.86
CA ASN A 478 23.44 -0.65 -0.03
C ASN A 478 22.02 -0.08 -0.17
N VAL A 479 21.14 -0.68 -0.98
CA VAL A 479 19.72 -0.30 -1.13
C VAL A 479 18.86 -1.32 -0.38
N ALA A 480 18.11 -0.88 0.62
CA ALA A 480 17.25 -1.78 1.40
C ALA A 480 16.12 -2.37 0.56
N HIS A 481 15.60 -3.52 0.99
CA HIS A 481 14.34 -4.05 0.45
C HIS A 481 13.21 -3.03 0.62
N TRP A 482 12.28 -3.02 -0.33
CA TRP A 482 11.19 -2.04 -0.49
C TRP A 482 11.63 -0.58 -0.67
N ASN A 483 12.94 -0.28 -0.69
CA ASN A 483 13.39 1.07 -0.94
C ASN A 483 13.22 1.40 -2.42
N GLN A 484 12.27 2.28 -2.73
CA GLN A 484 12.05 2.77 -4.08
C GLN A 484 13.28 3.56 -4.57
N ILE A 485 13.71 3.31 -5.80
CA ILE A 485 14.74 4.09 -6.50
C ILE A 485 14.15 4.61 -7.82
N ILE A 486 14.73 5.66 -8.40
CA ILE A 486 14.18 6.32 -9.59
C ILE A 486 14.29 5.40 -10.81
N SER A 487 13.18 5.09 -11.47
CA SER A 487 13.16 4.35 -12.75
C SER A 487 12.79 5.23 -13.94
N GLN A 488 12.27 6.43 -13.69
CA GLN A 488 11.87 7.35 -14.74
C GLN A 488 11.94 8.80 -14.27
N THR A 489 12.19 9.71 -15.21
CA THR A 489 11.99 11.14 -15.00
C THR A 489 11.54 11.83 -16.29
N SER A 490 10.61 12.76 -16.17
CA SER A 490 10.24 13.70 -17.24
C SER A 490 10.64 15.10 -16.82
N ILE A 491 11.15 15.89 -17.76
CA ILE A 491 11.66 17.24 -17.51
C ILE A 491 11.16 18.16 -18.61
N ILE A 492 10.42 19.21 -18.23
CA ILE A 492 9.98 20.28 -19.11
C ILE A 492 10.66 21.57 -18.66
N LYS A 493 11.26 22.31 -19.58
CA LYS A 493 11.85 23.62 -19.27
C LYS A 493 11.05 24.74 -19.90
N THR A 494 10.82 25.79 -19.12
CA THR A 494 10.00 26.93 -19.53
C THR A 494 10.67 28.27 -19.24
N LYS A 495 10.35 29.27 -20.08
CA LYS A 495 10.62 30.69 -19.84
C LYS A 495 9.39 31.48 -20.23
N ASN A 496 8.95 32.45 -19.41
CA ASN A 496 7.71 33.20 -19.63
C ASN A 496 6.50 32.28 -19.92
N ASN A 497 6.38 31.22 -19.13
CA ASN A 497 5.32 30.21 -19.27
C ASN A 497 5.31 29.50 -20.66
N GLN A 498 6.38 29.59 -21.47
CA GLN A 498 6.53 28.90 -22.76
C GLN A 498 7.51 27.74 -22.63
N ILE A 499 7.11 26.56 -23.12
CA ILE A 499 7.97 25.36 -23.20
C ILE A 499 9.03 25.59 -24.29
N TYR A 500 10.30 25.50 -23.93
CA TYR A 500 11.42 25.56 -24.90
C TYR A 500 12.20 24.25 -25.00
N GLN A 501 12.05 23.35 -24.03
CA GLN A 501 12.68 22.03 -24.03
C GLN A 501 11.81 21.03 -23.25
N SER A 502 11.75 19.79 -23.72
CA SER A 502 11.06 18.69 -23.05
C SER A 502 11.79 17.38 -23.30
N ASN A 503 12.07 16.62 -22.24
CA ASN A 503 12.75 15.33 -22.32
C ASN A 503 12.13 14.31 -21.35
N ASP A 504 11.96 13.07 -21.81
CA ASP A 504 11.40 11.97 -21.01
C ASP A 504 12.36 10.77 -21.01
N PHE A 505 12.77 10.36 -19.81
CA PHE A 505 13.76 9.33 -19.58
C PHE A 505 13.16 8.16 -18.80
N VAL A 506 13.49 6.95 -19.23
CA VAL A 506 13.18 5.70 -18.52
C VAL A 506 14.49 4.95 -18.38
N TYR A 507 14.84 4.62 -17.14
CA TYR A 507 16.05 3.91 -16.76
C TYR A 507 15.71 2.43 -16.60
N ASP A 508 16.36 1.54 -17.36
CA ASP A 508 16.04 0.10 -17.33
C ASP A 508 16.41 -0.51 -15.97
N PRO A 509 15.43 -0.93 -15.15
CA PRO A 509 15.71 -1.42 -13.81
C PRO A 509 16.36 -2.81 -13.81
N LEU A 510 16.34 -3.54 -14.93
CA LEU A 510 17.03 -4.83 -15.05
C LEU A 510 18.55 -4.69 -14.88
N ASN A 511 19.12 -3.58 -15.35
CA ASN A 511 20.57 -3.32 -15.37
C ASN A 511 20.97 -2.14 -14.45
N TYR A 512 20.18 -1.89 -13.42
CA TYR A 512 20.37 -0.72 -12.55
C TYR A 512 21.67 -0.78 -11.74
N ASP A 513 22.45 0.30 -11.80
CA ASP A 513 23.78 0.40 -11.20
C ASP A 513 24.19 1.86 -10.84
N LEU A 514 25.46 2.07 -10.50
CA LEU A 514 26.03 3.40 -10.23
C LEU A 514 25.94 4.35 -11.43
N ASN A 515 26.11 3.84 -12.66
CA ASN A 515 26.03 4.66 -13.86
C ASN A 515 24.62 5.20 -14.08
N THR A 516 23.62 4.42 -13.65
CA THR A 516 22.23 4.86 -13.67
C THR A 516 22.03 6.08 -12.77
N TYR A 517 22.59 6.09 -11.55
CA TYR A 517 22.55 7.27 -10.69
C TYR A 517 23.25 8.49 -11.29
N LYS A 518 24.43 8.30 -11.89
CA LYS A 518 25.14 9.37 -12.59
C LYS A 518 24.27 9.99 -13.69
N LYS A 519 23.68 9.11 -14.52
CA LYS A 519 22.80 9.50 -15.62
C LYS A 519 21.57 10.29 -15.15
N ILE A 520 20.91 9.87 -14.07
CA ILE A 520 19.77 10.60 -13.49
C ILE A 520 20.14 12.04 -13.14
N VAL A 521 21.30 12.22 -12.48
CA VAL A 521 21.77 13.56 -12.07
C VAL A 521 22.13 14.41 -13.29
N ASP A 522 22.80 13.83 -14.28
CA ASP A 522 23.18 14.53 -15.50
C ASP A 522 21.98 14.90 -16.38
N ASP A 523 20.96 14.03 -16.47
CA ASP A 523 19.74 14.30 -17.23
C ASP A 523 18.94 15.48 -16.60
N LEU A 524 19.03 15.66 -15.27
CA LEU A 524 18.32 16.71 -14.53
C LEU A 524 19.10 18.02 -14.37
N TYR A 525 20.42 17.96 -14.22
CA TYR A 525 21.26 19.12 -13.94
C TYR A 525 21.34 20.07 -15.14
N ASP A 526 21.04 21.34 -14.91
CA ASP A 526 21.23 22.42 -15.88
C ASP A 526 21.56 23.71 -15.14
N LYS A 527 22.77 24.23 -15.39
CA LYS A 527 23.30 25.43 -14.74
C LYS A 527 22.52 26.71 -15.05
N GLU A 528 21.76 26.75 -16.15
CA GLU A 528 20.99 27.92 -16.58
C GLU A 528 19.60 27.98 -15.93
N ILE A 529 19.22 26.94 -15.18
CA ILE A 529 17.94 26.88 -14.46
C ILE A 529 18.00 27.67 -13.16
N SER A 530 17.03 28.57 -12.99
CA SER A 530 16.88 29.35 -11.77
C SER A 530 16.20 28.54 -10.66
N TYR A 531 15.14 27.81 -11.00
CA TYR A 531 14.39 26.96 -10.06
C TYR A 531 13.91 25.67 -10.71
N TYR A 532 13.82 24.64 -9.88
CA TYR A 532 13.28 23.34 -10.22
C TYR A 532 11.92 23.17 -9.53
N ILE A 533 10.84 23.14 -10.30
CA ILE A 533 9.49 22.93 -9.77
C ILE A 533 9.15 21.46 -9.81
N ILE A 534 8.59 21.00 -8.69
CA ILE A 534 8.03 19.67 -8.49
C ILE A 534 6.67 19.81 -7.82
N TYR A 535 5.83 18.77 -7.90
CA TYR A 535 4.54 18.84 -7.23
C TYR A 535 4.74 18.82 -5.71
N ASN A 536 5.44 17.84 -5.14
CA ASN A 536 5.60 17.68 -3.69
C ASN A 536 7.05 17.33 -3.34
N GLU A 537 7.77 18.13 -2.55
CA GLU A 537 9.22 17.94 -2.33
C GLU A 537 9.62 16.68 -1.56
N GLY A 538 8.67 16.01 -0.90
CA GLY A 538 8.97 14.88 -0.04
C GLY A 538 9.76 13.77 -0.74
N TYR A 539 9.33 13.37 -1.95
CA TYR A 539 9.90 12.23 -2.65
C TYR A 539 11.18 12.59 -3.40
N GLU A 540 11.14 13.57 -4.32
CA GLU A 540 12.25 13.91 -5.22
C GLU A 540 13.50 14.34 -4.47
N LYS A 541 13.32 15.20 -3.45
CA LYS A 541 14.42 15.65 -2.59
C LYS A 541 15.04 14.49 -1.82
N THR A 542 14.20 13.57 -1.32
CA THR A 542 14.68 12.39 -0.61
C THR A 542 15.47 11.48 -1.55
N LYS A 543 14.96 11.19 -2.75
CA LYS A 543 15.65 10.35 -3.74
C LYS A 543 17.00 10.95 -4.17
N LEU A 544 17.06 12.25 -4.43
CA LEU A 544 18.32 12.94 -4.78
C LEU A 544 19.35 12.86 -3.65
N ASN A 545 18.94 13.07 -2.40
CA ASN A 545 19.84 12.93 -1.25
C ASN A 545 20.25 11.46 -1.01
N GLU A 546 19.35 10.50 -1.24
CA GLU A 546 19.68 9.08 -1.20
C GLU A 546 20.76 8.73 -2.22
N ILE A 547 20.71 9.29 -3.44
CA ILE A 547 21.77 9.09 -4.45
C ILE A 547 23.14 9.51 -3.88
N LYS A 548 23.24 10.67 -3.24
CA LYS A 548 24.49 11.13 -2.58
C LYS A 548 24.98 10.12 -1.56
N GLU A 549 24.10 9.71 -0.65
CA GLU A 549 24.41 8.74 0.40
C GLU A 549 24.85 7.39 -0.20
N LYS A 550 24.24 6.95 -1.30
CA LYS A 550 24.63 5.71 -1.98
C LYS A 550 25.97 5.83 -2.68
N MET A 551 26.22 6.91 -3.42
CA MET A 551 27.48 7.17 -4.13
C MET A 551 28.67 7.21 -3.16
N TRP A 552 28.49 7.67 -1.92
CA TRP A 552 29.53 7.62 -0.90
C TRP A 552 30.08 6.20 -0.65
N PHE A 553 29.23 5.17 -0.68
CA PHE A 553 29.69 3.78 -0.52
C PHE A 553 30.54 3.29 -1.70
N TYR A 554 30.39 3.87 -2.89
CA TYR A 554 31.20 3.53 -4.06
C TYR A 554 32.60 4.13 -3.99
N ILE A 555 32.77 5.28 -3.32
CA ILE A 555 34.11 5.85 -3.02
C ILE A 555 34.88 4.89 -2.13
N ASN A 556 34.24 4.41 -1.04
CA ASN A 556 34.89 3.50 -0.10
C ASN A 556 35.31 2.17 -0.75
N LYS A 557 34.60 1.76 -1.81
CA LYS A 557 34.93 0.58 -2.64
C LYS A 557 35.91 0.88 -3.78
N LYS A 558 36.41 2.12 -3.92
CA LYS A 558 37.26 2.58 -5.03
C LYS A 558 36.62 2.42 -6.43
N GLN A 559 35.29 2.46 -6.49
CA GLN A 559 34.51 2.38 -7.75
C GLN A 559 34.09 3.77 -8.25
N LEU A 560 34.36 4.82 -7.48
CA LEU A 560 34.12 6.22 -7.81
C LEU A 560 35.28 7.06 -7.26
N SER A 561 35.81 8.00 -8.04
CA SER A 561 36.85 8.91 -7.55
C SER A 561 36.27 9.98 -6.63
N SER A 562 37.07 10.51 -5.70
CA SER A 562 36.64 11.60 -4.81
C SER A 562 36.21 12.86 -5.57
N ASN A 563 36.89 13.17 -6.68
CA ASN A 563 36.59 14.33 -7.52
C ASN A 563 35.23 14.16 -8.21
N GLU A 564 34.97 13.01 -8.84
CA GLU A 564 33.66 12.73 -9.45
C GLU A 564 32.55 12.78 -8.40
N TYR A 565 32.75 12.17 -7.22
CA TYR A 565 31.73 12.22 -6.16
C TYR A 565 31.39 13.66 -5.75
N GLN A 566 32.40 14.51 -5.60
CA GLN A 566 32.21 15.91 -5.25
C GLN A 566 31.45 16.67 -6.35
N GLU A 567 31.75 16.40 -7.62
CA GLU A 567 31.02 16.96 -8.77
C GLU A 567 29.52 16.62 -8.70
N TYR A 568 29.17 15.33 -8.55
CA TYR A 568 27.77 14.91 -8.45
C TYR A 568 27.10 15.45 -7.18
N CYS A 569 27.83 15.54 -6.07
CA CYS A 569 27.32 16.18 -4.87
C CYS A 569 26.91 17.64 -5.14
N GLN A 570 27.77 18.40 -5.82
CA GLN A 570 27.51 19.80 -6.17
C GLN A 570 26.32 19.93 -7.12
N LYS A 571 26.20 19.08 -8.15
CA LYS A 571 25.03 19.06 -9.05
C LYS A 571 23.73 18.81 -8.27
N ILE A 572 23.74 17.83 -7.38
CA ILE A 572 22.56 17.51 -6.55
C ILE A 572 22.25 18.66 -5.57
N ASP A 573 23.24 19.25 -4.91
CA ASP A 573 23.02 20.42 -4.05
C ASP A 573 22.46 21.60 -4.84
N PHE A 574 22.93 21.81 -6.07
CA PHE A 574 22.42 22.85 -6.95
C PHE A 574 20.93 22.70 -7.21
N ILE A 575 20.49 21.47 -7.53
CA ILE A 575 19.08 21.13 -7.77
C ILE A 575 18.27 21.25 -6.47
N VAL A 576 18.70 20.57 -5.40
CA VAL A 576 17.98 20.52 -4.11
C VAL A 576 17.77 21.89 -3.50
N ASN A 577 18.77 22.77 -3.55
CA ASN A 577 18.67 24.13 -3.01
C ASN A 577 17.79 25.06 -3.86
N ARG A 578 17.37 24.63 -5.05
CA ARG A 578 16.51 25.36 -5.98
C ARG A 578 15.16 24.69 -6.20
N LEU A 579 14.82 23.67 -5.40
CA LEU A 579 13.51 23.03 -5.45
C LEU A 579 12.40 23.96 -4.98
N VAL A 580 11.27 23.93 -5.68
CA VAL A 580 10.05 24.67 -5.36
C VAL A 580 8.88 23.69 -5.39
N ASP A 581 8.17 23.59 -4.27
CA ASP A 581 7.08 22.66 -4.04
C ASP A 581 5.74 23.39 -4.23
N ILE A 582 5.01 23.09 -5.30
CA ILE A 582 3.70 23.73 -5.55
C ILE A 582 2.53 23.03 -4.83
N CYS A 583 2.71 21.84 -4.28
CA CYS A 583 1.74 21.18 -3.41
C CYS A 583 1.55 21.97 -2.12
N LYS A 584 2.52 22.79 -1.70
CA LYS A 584 2.36 23.77 -0.60
C LYS A 584 1.17 24.71 -0.76
N PHE A 585 0.70 25.00 -1.97
CA PHE A 585 -0.53 25.77 -2.14
C PHE A 585 -1.75 25.02 -1.60
N PHE A 586 -1.78 23.71 -1.74
CA PHE A 586 -2.97 22.90 -1.48
C PHE A 586 -2.85 22.02 -0.25
N SER A 587 -1.65 21.72 0.23
CA SER A 587 -1.40 20.86 1.39
C SER A 587 -1.68 21.57 2.71
N PRO A 588 -2.07 20.83 3.77
CA PRO A 588 -2.38 21.43 5.06
C PRO A 588 -1.12 21.93 5.78
N HIS A 589 -1.22 23.09 6.42
CA HIS A 589 -0.22 23.71 7.27
C HIS A 589 -0.67 23.69 8.74
N GLY A 590 0.21 23.27 9.64
CA GLY A 590 -0.05 23.28 11.09
C GLY A 590 -0.97 22.17 11.61
N SER A 591 -1.39 22.28 12.87
CA SER A 591 -2.13 21.25 13.61
C SER A 591 -3.66 21.40 13.59
N GLN A 592 -4.17 22.45 12.94
CA GLN A 592 -5.59 22.79 12.92
C GLN A 592 -6.22 22.36 11.58
N TYR A 593 -7.31 21.59 11.63
CA TYR A 593 -7.85 20.82 10.50
C TYR A 593 -9.04 21.53 9.82
N PHE A 594 -8.79 22.60 9.06
CA PHE A 594 -9.90 23.46 8.61
C PHE A 594 -9.69 24.14 7.27
N VAL A 595 -10.71 24.88 6.80
CA VAL A 595 -10.70 25.62 5.53
C VAL A 595 -9.44 26.50 5.38
N ARG A 596 -9.01 27.17 6.47
CA ARG A 596 -7.83 28.05 6.51
C ARG A 596 -6.50 27.36 6.69
N ASN A 597 -6.47 26.03 6.81
CA ASN A 597 -5.20 25.32 6.98
C ASN A 597 -4.43 25.14 5.67
N ARG A 598 -4.93 25.67 4.56
CA ARG A 598 -4.30 25.61 3.24
C ARG A 598 -4.26 27.00 2.67
N THR A 599 -3.26 27.25 1.84
CA THR A 599 -3.22 28.48 1.06
C THR A 599 -4.38 28.52 0.06
N ILE A 600 -4.70 27.40 -0.58
CA ILE A 600 -5.83 27.21 -1.50
C ILE A 600 -6.59 25.96 -1.08
N ASN A 601 -7.88 26.10 -0.79
CA ASN A 601 -8.77 24.97 -0.52
C ASN A 601 -9.86 24.92 -1.57
N LEU A 602 -9.95 23.76 -2.24
CA LEU A 602 -10.95 23.47 -3.25
C LEU A 602 -11.98 22.52 -2.62
N GLY A 603 -13.18 23.01 -2.30
CA GLY A 603 -14.21 22.24 -1.61
C GLY A 603 -14.59 20.95 -2.36
N GLN A 604 -14.62 21.00 -3.68
CA GLN A 604 -14.99 19.88 -4.56
C GLN A 604 -14.06 18.66 -4.48
N ILE A 605 -12.86 18.80 -3.91
CA ILE A 605 -11.92 17.67 -3.72
C ILE A 605 -11.81 17.23 -2.25
N HIS A 606 -12.69 17.74 -1.38
CA HIS A 606 -12.89 17.27 0.00
C HIS A 606 -11.60 17.16 0.83
N GLY A 607 -10.71 18.16 0.67
CA GLY A 607 -9.43 18.25 1.37
C GLY A 607 -8.34 17.30 0.87
N SER A 608 -8.61 16.52 -0.18
CA SER A 608 -7.54 15.88 -0.96
C SER A 608 -6.75 16.95 -1.73
N TYR A 609 -5.51 16.64 -2.10
CA TYR A 609 -4.61 17.62 -2.71
C TYR A 609 -3.54 16.98 -3.58
N SER A 610 -3.71 15.74 -4.04
CA SER A 610 -2.81 15.19 -5.05
C SER A 610 -3.06 15.85 -6.40
N ILE A 611 -2.05 15.88 -7.26
CA ILE A 611 -2.11 16.53 -8.57
C ILE A 611 -3.27 15.99 -9.43
N LYS A 612 -3.56 14.69 -9.32
CA LYS A 612 -4.70 14.01 -9.95
C LYS A 612 -6.05 14.57 -9.47
N LYS A 613 -6.17 14.97 -8.20
CA LYS A 613 -7.39 15.62 -7.71
C LYS A 613 -7.50 17.07 -8.19
N ILE A 614 -6.38 17.76 -8.37
CA ILE A 614 -6.38 19.10 -8.99
C ILE A 614 -6.81 18.99 -10.46
N GLU A 615 -6.30 18.02 -11.21
CA GLU A 615 -6.77 17.70 -12.58
C GLU A 615 -8.27 17.41 -12.61
N TYR A 616 -8.75 16.53 -11.73
CA TYR A 616 -10.18 16.23 -11.62
C TYR A 616 -11.03 17.49 -11.42
N PHE A 617 -10.57 18.43 -10.59
CA PHE A 617 -11.24 19.72 -10.39
C PHE A 617 -11.27 20.55 -11.67
N VAL A 618 -10.16 20.63 -12.41
CA VAL A 618 -10.07 21.35 -13.70
C VAL A 618 -11.03 20.75 -14.72
N THR A 619 -11.01 19.43 -14.88
CA THR A 619 -11.80 18.71 -15.88
C THR A 619 -13.29 18.79 -15.56
N LYS A 620 -13.69 18.51 -14.31
CA LYS A 620 -15.11 18.56 -13.90
C LYS A 620 -15.74 19.95 -14.02
N ASN A 621 -14.94 21.01 -13.89
CA ASN A 621 -15.39 22.40 -14.06
C ASN A 621 -15.16 22.95 -15.48
N ASN A 622 -14.70 22.12 -16.43
CA ASN A 622 -14.39 22.52 -17.81
C ASN A 622 -13.43 23.72 -17.87
N LEU A 623 -12.47 23.81 -16.95
CA LEU A 623 -11.55 24.94 -16.84
C LEU A 623 -10.40 24.86 -17.86
N GLY A 624 -10.12 23.68 -18.42
CA GLY A 624 -9.02 23.48 -19.37
C GLY A 624 -9.06 24.38 -20.62
N LYS A 625 -10.24 24.91 -21.00
CA LYS A 625 -10.36 25.90 -22.09
C LYS A 625 -9.79 27.28 -21.76
N TYR A 626 -9.57 27.57 -20.48
CA TYR A 626 -9.00 28.82 -19.97
C TYR A 626 -7.54 28.69 -19.56
N LEU A 627 -7.01 27.46 -19.47
CA LEU A 627 -5.64 27.19 -19.07
C LEU A 627 -4.76 27.03 -20.31
N LYS A 628 -3.54 27.58 -20.24
CA LYS A 628 -2.58 27.54 -21.35
C LYS A 628 -2.09 26.13 -21.63
N HIS A 629 -1.64 25.44 -20.59
CA HIS A 629 -1.18 24.06 -20.68
C HIS A 629 -2.32 23.12 -20.36
N LYS A 630 -2.48 22.10 -21.21
CA LYS A 630 -3.48 21.05 -21.08
C LYS A 630 -2.76 19.73 -20.89
N ILE A 631 -3.41 18.82 -20.19
CA ILE A 631 -2.95 17.45 -20.05
C ILE A 631 -3.94 16.50 -20.71
N ILE A 632 -3.49 15.27 -20.96
CA ILE A 632 -4.39 14.18 -21.28
C ILE A 632 -5.01 13.74 -19.94
N PRO A 633 -6.35 13.66 -19.80
CA PRO A 633 -6.98 13.15 -18.59
C PRO A 633 -6.38 11.79 -18.22
N TYR A 634 -6.05 11.58 -16.95
CA TYR A 634 -5.37 10.35 -16.51
C TYR A 634 -6.15 9.08 -16.86
N SER A 635 -7.47 9.16 -16.94
CA SER A 635 -8.35 8.05 -17.35
C SER A 635 -8.14 7.57 -18.78
N GLU A 636 -7.58 8.42 -19.65
CA GLU A 636 -7.33 8.13 -21.08
C GLU A 636 -5.92 7.58 -21.33
N LEU A 637 -5.05 7.55 -20.31
CA LEU A 637 -3.69 7.02 -20.44
C LEU A 637 -3.66 5.49 -20.31
N ASN A 638 -2.70 4.86 -21.00
CA ASN A 638 -2.40 3.43 -20.81
C ASN A 638 -1.80 3.15 -19.42
N VAL A 639 -0.97 4.07 -18.93
CA VAL A 639 -0.47 4.10 -17.54
C VAL A 639 -1.19 5.25 -16.83
N LYS A 640 -2.11 4.91 -15.94
CA LYS A 640 -3.04 5.87 -15.32
C LYS A 640 -2.54 6.47 -14.00
N ASN A 641 -1.60 5.80 -13.33
CA ASN A 641 -1.06 6.18 -12.03
C ASN A 641 0.34 5.60 -11.79
N GLY A 642 1.05 6.14 -10.80
CA GLY A 642 2.43 5.77 -10.50
C GLY A 642 2.52 4.37 -9.91
N SER A 643 1.45 3.90 -9.27
CA SER A 643 1.22 2.49 -8.93
C SER A 643 1.45 1.53 -10.11
N LEU A 644 0.85 1.85 -11.26
CA LEU A 644 0.98 1.05 -12.48
C LEU A 644 2.36 1.26 -13.13
N ALA A 645 2.94 2.46 -13.03
CA ALA A 645 4.31 2.70 -13.48
C ALA A 645 5.33 1.88 -12.68
N LEU A 646 5.22 1.91 -11.35
CA LEU A 646 5.97 1.11 -10.38
C LEU A 646 5.82 -0.38 -10.65
N LEU A 647 4.60 -0.86 -10.91
CA LEU A 647 4.33 -2.25 -11.31
C LEU A 647 5.13 -2.63 -12.57
N ILE A 648 5.01 -1.84 -13.63
CA ILE A 648 5.69 -2.11 -14.91
C ILE A 648 7.21 -2.13 -14.70
N ALA A 649 7.78 -1.14 -14.01
CA ALA A 649 9.21 -1.10 -13.72
C ALA A 649 9.65 -2.29 -12.86
N THR A 650 8.85 -2.69 -11.88
CA THR A 650 9.13 -3.83 -11.00
C THR A 650 9.09 -5.15 -11.77
N THR A 651 8.12 -5.36 -12.68
CA THR A 651 8.07 -6.56 -13.54
C THR A 651 9.30 -6.66 -14.44
N ARG A 652 9.82 -5.54 -14.92
CA ARG A 652 11.08 -5.49 -15.66
C ARG A 652 12.27 -5.86 -14.77
N ALA A 653 12.32 -5.32 -13.55
CA ALA A 653 13.38 -5.60 -12.58
C ALA A 653 13.42 -7.09 -12.16
N LEU A 654 12.26 -7.74 -12.08
CA LEU A 654 12.11 -9.17 -11.79
C LEU A 654 12.38 -10.07 -13.02
N GLY A 655 12.57 -9.51 -14.22
CA GLY A 655 12.74 -10.27 -15.46
C GLY A 655 11.46 -10.95 -15.96
N VAL A 656 10.28 -10.52 -15.48
CA VAL A 656 8.98 -11.05 -15.90
C VAL A 656 8.64 -10.64 -17.32
N ILE A 657 9.00 -9.40 -17.70
CA ILE A 657 8.82 -8.88 -19.05
C ILE A 657 10.17 -8.75 -19.78
N GLY A 658 10.19 -9.24 -21.02
CA GLY A 658 11.36 -9.22 -21.89
C GLY A 658 11.62 -7.87 -22.57
N ASP A 659 12.67 -7.78 -23.38
CA ASP A 659 13.13 -6.52 -23.99
C ASP A 659 12.11 -5.91 -24.96
N GLU A 660 11.39 -6.74 -25.72
CA GLU A 660 10.40 -6.27 -26.70
C GLU A 660 9.19 -5.64 -26.02
N GLU A 661 8.64 -6.32 -25.00
CA GLU A 661 7.54 -5.78 -24.20
C GLU A 661 7.98 -4.53 -23.43
N TRP A 662 9.20 -4.53 -22.86
CA TRP A 662 9.74 -3.36 -22.18
C TRP A 662 9.84 -2.13 -23.09
N LYS A 663 10.27 -2.30 -24.35
CA LYS A 663 10.31 -1.20 -25.33
C LYS A 663 8.93 -0.61 -25.58
N GLN A 664 7.89 -1.44 -25.66
CA GLN A 664 6.51 -0.97 -25.84
C GLN A 664 6.03 -0.19 -24.59
N LYS A 665 6.20 -0.78 -23.40
CA LYS A 665 5.79 -0.18 -22.13
C LYS A 665 6.54 1.12 -21.82
N THR A 666 7.80 1.24 -22.25
CA THR A 666 8.59 2.46 -22.10
C THR A 666 7.92 3.68 -22.72
N SER A 667 7.22 3.54 -23.86
CA SER A 667 6.50 4.66 -24.48
C SER A 667 5.35 5.14 -23.60
N ASP A 668 4.59 4.22 -23.01
CA ASP A 668 3.46 4.55 -22.14
C ASP A 668 3.91 5.11 -20.79
N LEU A 669 5.00 4.58 -20.23
CA LEU A 669 5.66 5.14 -19.04
C LEU A 669 6.04 6.59 -19.30
N LYS A 670 6.78 6.88 -20.39
CA LYS A 670 7.19 8.25 -20.75
C LYS A 670 6.01 9.20 -20.85
N LYS A 671 4.92 8.79 -21.54
CA LYS A 671 3.71 9.61 -21.67
C LYS A 671 3.09 9.95 -20.31
N TYR A 672 3.05 9.00 -19.39
CA TYR A 672 2.45 9.20 -18.07
C TYR A 672 3.23 10.21 -17.22
N CYS A 673 4.53 10.02 -17.01
CA CYS A 673 5.33 10.98 -16.22
C CYS A 673 5.41 12.36 -16.91
N HIS A 674 5.44 12.40 -18.25
CA HIS A 674 5.33 13.66 -18.99
C HIS A 674 4.02 14.39 -18.66
N ASN A 675 2.92 13.64 -18.56
CA ASN A 675 1.61 14.16 -18.21
C ASN A 675 1.58 14.72 -16.77
N ASP A 676 2.30 14.09 -15.82
CA ASP A 676 2.46 14.62 -14.46
C ASP A 676 3.18 15.97 -14.45
N VAL A 677 4.26 16.13 -15.23
CA VAL A 677 4.96 17.43 -15.36
C VAL A 677 4.07 18.48 -16.03
N LEU A 678 3.32 18.12 -17.08
CA LEU A 678 2.33 19.03 -17.66
C LEU A 678 1.20 19.38 -16.69
N ALA A 679 0.83 18.46 -15.78
CA ALA A 679 -0.18 18.73 -14.77
C ALA A 679 0.32 19.76 -13.74
N MET A 680 1.63 19.85 -13.49
CA MET A 680 2.21 20.91 -12.66
C MET A 680 2.09 22.28 -13.33
N LEU A 681 2.38 22.34 -14.64
CA LEU A 681 2.18 23.55 -15.45
C LEU A 681 0.71 23.98 -15.49
N MET A 682 -0.20 23.02 -15.70
CA MET A 682 -1.65 23.26 -15.64
C MET A 682 -2.06 23.77 -14.25
N THR A 683 -1.51 23.21 -13.18
CA THR A 683 -1.76 23.64 -11.80
C THR A 683 -1.31 25.08 -11.57
N ALA A 684 -0.13 25.46 -12.07
CA ALA A 684 0.34 26.85 -12.00
C ALA A 684 -0.62 27.79 -12.76
N ASN A 685 -1.06 27.40 -13.96
CA ASN A 685 -2.05 28.19 -14.72
C ASN A 685 -3.42 28.25 -14.03
N LEU A 686 -3.82 27.20 -13.30
CA LEU A 686 -5.03 27.20 -12.48
C LEU A 686 -4.94 28.23 -11.35
N ILE A 687 -3.79 28.30 -10.67
CA ILE A 687 -3.58 29.28 -9.59
C ILE A 687 -3.72 30.70 -10.15
N GLU A 688 -3.07 31.02 -11.28
CA GLU A 688 -3.22 32.31 -11.96
C GLU A 688 -4.68 32.58 -12.34
N TYR A 689 -5.39 31.57 -12.85
CA TYR A 689 -6.81 31.69 -13.22
C TYR A 689 -7.70 32.00 -12.01
N LEU A 690 -7.50 31.32 -10.88
CA LEU A 690 -8.28 31.52 -9.66
C LEU A 690 -8.07 32.92 -9.07
N MET A 691 -6.86 33.48 -9.22
CA MET A 691 -6.57 34.84 -8.73
C MET A 691 -7.39 35.94 -9.40
N ASN A 692 -7.99 35.68 -10.57
CA ASN A 692 -8.92 36.62 -11.22
C ASN A 692 -10.20 36.88 -10.43
N LYS A 693 -10.57 35.97 -9.51
CA LYS A 693 -11.74 36.11 -8.61
C LYS A 693 -11.34 36.12 -7.14
N LYS A 694 -10.12 36.60 -6.83
CA LYS A 694 -9.53 36.49 -5.48
C LYS A 694 -10.41 37.08 -4.37
N ASP A 695 -11.15 38.15 -4.62
CA ASP A 695 -11.98 38.79 -3.60
C ASP A 695 -13.07 37.86 -3.04
N GLU A 696 -13.71 37.07 -3.90
CA GLU A 696 -14.70 36.06 -3.50
C GLU A 696 -14.04 34.98 -2.62
N TYR A 697 -12.87 34.49 -3.04
CA TYR A 697 -12.18 33.40 -2.35
C TYR A 697 -11.53 33.87 -1.04
N PHE A 698 -11.09 35.13 -0.96
CA PHE A 698 -10.62 35.77 0.26
C PHE A 698 -11.76 35.98 1.26
N TYR A 699 -12.96 36.32 0.77
CA TYR A 699 -14.16 36.38 1.61
C TYR A 699 -14.47 35.01 2.21
N ASN A 700 -14.46 33.94 1.41
CA ASN A 700 -14.68 32.58 1.90
C ASN A 700 -13.63 32.17 2.96
N TRP A 701 -12.36 32.48 2.73
CA TRP A 701 -11.30 32.22 3.72
C TRP A 701 -11.55 32.93 5.06
N LYS A 702 -12.06 34.17 5.04
CA LYS A 702 -12.43 34.92 6.26
C LYS A 702 -13.69 34.36 6.92
N LYS A 703 -14.71 34.00 6.13
CA LYS A 703 -16.02 33.50 6.60
C LYS A 703 -15.87 32.14 7.31
N TYR A 704 -15.14 31.22 6.71
CA TYR A 704 -14.94 29.87 7.23
C TYR A 704 -13.67 29.79 8.09
N ASN A 705 -13.62 30.63 9.12
CA ASN A 705 -12.59 30.59 10.17
C ASN A 705 -12.88 29.48 11.19
N CYS A 706 -13.13 28.27 10.69
CA CYS A 706 -13.12 27.08 11.53
C CYS A 706 -11.70 26.64 11.77
#